data_AF-A0A941Y8M0-F1
#
_entry.id   AF-A0A941Y8M0-F1
#
_cell.length_a   1.000
_cell.length_b   1.000
_cell.length_c   1.000
_cell.angle_alpha   90.00
_cell.angle_beta   90.00
_cell.angle_gamma   90.00
#
_symmetry.space_group_name_H-M   'P 1'
#
loop_
_entity.id
_entity.type
_entity.pdbx_description
1 polymer ?
#
loop_
_entity_poly.entity_id
_entity_poly.type
_entity_poly.pdbx_seq_one_letter_code
_entity_poly.pdbx_strand_id
1 'polypeptide(L)'
;MSEPSCMSLKEAVQQVGSLTSGSKFLALGQTVFWDEPMKAGLALEAQRAGVGFVAGVHDTDYFAKVSGVKGSRAKFKTLPHNDGSTRNLWSAAAEFSALFGSETVVTREELIRAGLRFDRLSETRPDFLDEATEAWGWRGIVSTDENPPITLEVPGDDLARELCNTLRWAIDESVGSIGESNRSRAQEVGDKINEAFCLYAEAPHRNLAAIYRDLLNPIYSLVAGEPLEFETTQTSELLRFNTQTYHLPRFEFFAKYVAHSTRAEACQAYNEATTSYPGLYDLTRFGSGAIPFDLVIPGLGRGTIRLGNRGAVITTRVPQFLSYKKPLETLAELADLIEKKFGPNCAVIGKAVTLIGMLGREFTFAFHEGASSYVRASRVLHNKLNFHVNPILRIRYQTWDSLASVENWFDLPKPFQAAFGSETICAPSFASRWRAVVGEQKSRIEQLGQIRKPGELLCYLDQKVGGAWSLQAQEYEAIHGQLSELSQEIESLKEKRRTLHNAWKADGQKWQEIQREMGDHFRAKIFEKTPDQAELDCRAGFTAQLERLRKQREAYLHEIAMLGERERAASQSETFLKVHKRRREIEMESEFKRLSMIREATISSRGLESANRRPSAWWIPLVSPDGRWFRRITETATCYWEPMI
;
A
#
# COMPACT_ATOMS: atom_id res chain seq x y z
N MET A 1 1.08 -23.63 -11.45
CA MET A 1 -0.21 -24.30 -11.21
C MET A 1 -1.08 -24.01 -12.42
N SER A 2 -1.72 -25.02 -13.01
CA SER A 2 -2.72 -24.81 -14.07
C SER A 2 -3.86 -23.93 -13.55
N GLU A 3 -4.49 -23.15 -14.42
CA GLU A 3 -5.71 -22.42 -14.03
C GLU A 3 -6.77 -23.43 -13.52
N PRO A 4 -7.45 -23.13 -12.40
CA PRO A 4 -8.49 -24.00 -11.88
C PRO A 4 -9.65 -24.06 -12.87
N SER A 5 -10.32 -25.22 -12.94
CA SER A 5 -11.57 -25.35 -13.71
C SER A 5 -12.63 -24.47 -13.05
N CYS A 6 -13.02 -23.41 -13.73
CA CYS A 6 -14.05 -22.50 -13.26
C CYS A 6 -15.46 -23.01 -13.58
N MET A 7 -16.43 -22.63 -12.75
CA MET A 7 -17.87 -22.91 -12.90
C MET A 7 -18.71 -21.66 -12.59
N SER A 8 -19.99 -21.68 -12.92
CA SER A 8 -20.93 -20.61 -12.52
C SER A 8 -21.28 -20.69 -11.02
N LEU A 9 -21.85 -19.60 -10.47
CA LEU A 9 -22.39 -19.59 -9.10
C LEU A 9 -23.44 -20.69 -8.88
N LYS A 10 -24.34 -20.86 -9.85
CA LYS A 10 -25.39 -21.87 -9.81
C LYS A 10 -24.83 -23.29 -9.72
N GLU A 11 -23.85 -23.61 -10.56
CA GLU A 11 -23.18 -24.93 -10.52
C GLU A 11 -22.43 -25.14 -9.20
N ALA A 12 -21.78 -24.11 -8.67
CA ALA A 12 -21.10 -24.20 -7.37
C ALA A 12 -22.09 -24.50 -6.24
N VAL A 13 -23.25 -23.83 -6.20
CA VAL A 13 -24.29 -24.11 -5.20
C VAL A 13 -24.81 -25.55 -5.33
N GLN A 14 -25.00 -26.06 -6.54
CA GLN A 14 -25.43 -27.44 -6.75
C GLN A 14 -24.40 -28.47 -6.28
N GLN A 15 -23.10 -28.15 -6.36
CA GLN A 15 -22.02 -29.04 -5.94
C GLN A 15 -21.78 -29.08 -4.43
N VAL A 16 -22.22 -28.09 -3.65
CA VAL A 16 -21.91 -28.04 -2.21
C VAL A 16 -22.48 -29.26 -1.46
N GLY A 17 -23.65 -29.75 -1.87
CA GLY A 17 -24.30 -30.91 -1.26
C GLY A 17 -23.55 -32.23 -1.50
N SER A 18 -22.83 -32.36 -2.62
CA SER A 18 -22.03 -33.56 -2.93
C SER A 18 -20.63 -33.50 -2.32
N LEU A 19 -20.07 -32.30 -2.17
CA LEU A 19 -18.73 -32.09 -1.60
C LEU A 19 -18.74 -32.08 -0.07
N THR A 20 -19.80 -31.56 0.53
CA THR A 20 -19.90 -31.31 1.97
C THR A 20 -21.32 -31.60 2.44
N SER A 21 -21.58 -32.83 2.91
CA SER A 21 -22.92 -33.26 3.32
C SER A 21 -23.45 -32.37 4.46
N GLY A 22 -24.56 -31.65 4.20
CA GLY A 22 -25.24 -30.80 5.19
C GLY A 22 -24.53 -29.49 5.56
N SER A 23 -23.42 -29.15 4.89
CA SER A 23 -22.70 -27.90 5.17
C SER A 23 -23.42 -26.68 4.60
N LYS A 24 -23.43 -25.58 5.36
CA LYS A 24 -23.92 -24.27 4.91
C LYS A 24 -22.77 -23.44 4.35
N PHE A 25 -23.08 -22.54 3.43
CA PHE A 25 -22.14 -21.49 3.06
C PHE A 25 -21.96 -20.51 4.21
N LEU A 26 -20.72 -20.12 4.48
CA LEU A 26 -20.39 -19.07 5.43
C LEU A 26 -19.63 -17.94 4.75
N ALA A 27 -20.20 -16.74 4.85
CA ALA A 27 -19.64 -15.48 4.40
C ALA A 27 -19.37 -14.60 5.64
N LEU A 28 -18.11 -14.26 5.90
CA LEU A 28 -17.73 -13.40 7.03
C LEU A 28 -17.07 -12.12 6.51
N GLY A 29 -17.74 -10.99 6.70
CA GLY A 29 -17.20 -9.68 6.37
C GLY A 29 -16.82 -8.90 7.62
N GLN A 30 -15.75 -8.12 7.54
CA GLN A 30 -15.40 -7.17 8.60
C GLN A 30 -16.24 -5.88 8.53
N THR A 31 -16.78 -5.56 7.35
CA THR A 31 -17.65 -4.41 7.10
C THR A 31 -18.80 -4.78 6.16
N VAL A 32 -19.93 -4.08 6.30
CA VAL A 32 -21.09 -4.19 5.39
C VAL A 32 -21.07 -3.16 4.27
N PHE A 33 -20.04 -2.31 4.23
CA PHE A 33 -19.92 -1.18 3.30
C PHE A 33 -19.16 -1.51 2.02
N TRP A 34 -18.36 -2.55 2.03
CA TRP A 34 -17.48 -2.79 0.91
C TRP A 34 -17.98 -3.94 0.05
N ASP A 35 -17.15 -4.96 -0.12
CA ASP A 35 -17.32 -6.04 -1.06
C ASP A 35 -18.08 -7.23 -0.50
N GLU A 36 -18.23 -7.35 0.82
CA GLU A 36 -18.96 -8.45 1.43
C GLU A 36 -20.38 -8.62 0.85
N PRO A 37 -21.20 -7.55 0.71
CA PRO A 37 -22.55 -7.70 0.20
C PRO A 37 -22.66 -8.07 -1.28
N MET A 38 -21.56 -8.06 -2.04
CA MET A 38 -21.56 -8.61 -3.40
C MET A 38 -21.85 -10.11 -3.44
N LYS A 39 -21.69 -10.82 -2.30
CA LYS A 39 -22.09 -12.23 -2.17
C LYS A 39 -23.60 -12.42 -2.17
N ALA A 40 -24.40 -11.36 -2.28
CA ALA A 40 -25.84 -11.45 -2.54
C ALA A 40 -26.17 -12.37 -3.73
N GLY A 41 -25.31 -12.43 -4.77
CA GLY A 41 -25.53 -13.33 -5.91
C GLY A 41 -25.41 -14.81 -5.52
N LEU A 42 -24.49 -15.14 -4.61
CA LEU A 42 -24.38 -16.49 -4.06
C LEU A 42 -25.54 -16.80 -3.11
N ALA A 43 -25.94 -15.85 -2.26
CA ALA A 43 -27.08 -16.00 -1.35
C ALA A 43 -28.38 -16.25 -2.14
N LEU A 44 -28.57 -15.55 -3.26
CA LEU A 44 -29.71 -15.72 -4.14
C LEU A 44 -29.76 -17.13 -4.78
N GLU A 45 -28.65 -17.60 -5.32
CA GLU A 45 -28.57 -18.96 -5.88
C GLU A 45 -28.73 -20.03 -4.79
N ALA A 46 -28.19 -19.80 -3.59
CA ALA A 46 -28.36 -20.69 -2.45
C ALA A 46 -29.84 -20.79 -2.02
N GLN A 47 -30.53 -19.65 -1.90
CA GLN A 47 -31.96 -19.59 -1.60
C GLN A 47 -32.80 -20.34 -2.65
N ARG A 48 -32.51 -20.14 -3.94
CA ARG A 48 -33.18 -20.84 -5.05
C ARG A 48 -32.97 -22.36 -5.00
N ALA A 49 -31.83 -22.81 -4.51
CA ALA A 49 -31.49 -24.22 -4.37
C ALA A 49 -31.87 -24.84 -3.02
N GLY A 50 -32.39 -24.06 -2.07
CA GLY A 50 -32.66 -24.53 -0.70
C GLY A 50 -31.39 -24.86 0.09
N VAL A 51 -30.26 -24.27 -0.27
CA VAL A 51 -28.97 -24.44 0.42
C VAL A 51 -28.83 -23.34 1.49
N GLY A 52 -28.43 -23.74 2.70
CA GLY A 52 -28.23 -22.79 3.79
C GLY A 52 -27.08 -21.81 3.51
N PHE A 53 -27.34 -20.53 3.74
CA PHE A 53 -26.36 -19.45 3.64
C PHE A 53 -26.35 -18.68 4.96
N VAL A 54 -25.15 -18.44 5.50
CA VAL A 54 -24.92 -17.67 6.73
C VAL A 54 -24.03 -16.48 6.38
N ALA A 55 -24.54 -15.27 6.58
CA ALA A 55 -23.75 -14.05 6.53
C ALA A 55 -23.41 -13.59 7.95
N GLY A 56 -22.13 -13.36 8.23
CA GLY A 56 -21.70 -12.96 9.56
C GLY A 56 -20.81 -11.72 9.56
N VAL A 57 -20.90 -10.98 10.67
CA VAL A 57 -19.98 -9.89 10.97
C VAL A 57 -18.76 -10.45 11.69
N HIS A 58 -17.56 -10.11 11.21
CA HIS A 58 -16.31 -10.45 11.88
C HIS A 58 -15.97 -9.42 12.97
N ASP A 59 -16.58 -9.61 14.15
CA ASP A 59 -16.55 -8.67 15.26
C ASP A 59 -15.49 -8.97 16.33
N THR A 60 -14.80 -10.09 16.22
CA THR A 60 -13.77 -10.52 17.17
C THR A 60 -12.38 -10.01 16.85
N ASP A 61 -12.20 -9.35 15.71
CA ASP A 61 -10.94 -8.72 15.36
C ASP A 61 -10.77 -7.36 16.04
N TYR A 62 -9.52 -6.91 16.16
CA TYR A 62 -9.27 -5.55 16.61
C TYR A 62 -9.90 -4.55 15.64
N PHE A 63 -10.35 -3.42 16.16
CA PHE A 63 -10.76 -2.31 15.30
C PHE A 63 -9.54 -1.72 14.59
N ALA A 64 -9.80 -1.03 13.49
CA ALA A 64 -8.78 -0.39 12.68
C ALA A 64 -7.91 0.58 13.50
N LYS A 65 -6.61 0.66 13.20
CA LYS A 65 -5.65 1.47 13.95
C LYS A 65 -4.58 2.08 13.06
N VAL A 66 -4.00 3.18 13.53
CA VAL A 66 -2.83 3.81 12.93
C VAL A 66 -1.82 4.15 14.02
N SER A 67 -0.55 3.82 13.79
CA SER A 67 0.52 4.11 14.76
C SER A 67 0.91 5.59 14.70
N GLY A 68 0.99 6.27 15.84
CA GLY A 68 1.60 7.61 15.93
C GLY A 68 0.66 8.81 15.86
N VAL A 69 -0.67 8.62 15.71
CA VAL A 69 -1.65 9.71 15.84
C VAL A 69 -1.86 10.02 17.33
N LYS A 70 -0.96 10.84 17.89
CA LYS A 70 -1.06 11.33 19.27
C LYS A 70 -1.85 12.65 19.31
N GLY A 71 -2.76 12.80 20.27
CA GLY A 71 -3.38 14.09 20.60
C GLY A 71 -4.64 14.48 19.82
N SER A 72 -5.29 13.56 19.09
CA SER A 72 -6.64 13.81 18.57
C SER A 72 -7.64 13.85 19.73
N ARG A 73 -8.49 14.89 19.79
CA ARG A 73 -9.63 14.92 20.72
C ARG A 73 -10.72 13.90 20.35
N ALA A 74 -10.76 13.46 19.09
CA ALA A 74 -11.71 12.46 18.60
C ALA A 74 -11.12 11.05 18.70
N LYS A 75 -11.90 10.12 19.27
CA LYS A 75 -11.57 8.69 19.48
C LYS A 75 -11.49 7.90 18.17
N PHE A 76 -12.23 8.33 17.16
CA PHE A 76 -12.23 7.76 15.82
C PHE A 76 -11.98 8.84 14.78
N LYS A 77 -11.28 8.48 13.72
CA LYS A 77 -10.95 9.40 12.63
C LYS A 77 -10.97 8.67 11.30
N THR A 78 -11.56 9.32 10.31
CA THR A 78 -11.52 8.87 8.92
C THR A 78 -10.18 9.25 8.28
N LEU A 79 -9.46 8.29 7.70
CA LEU A 79 -8.16 8.49 7.07
C LEU A 79 -8.05 7.75 5.73
N PRO A 80 -7.30 8.31 4.76
CA PRO A 80 -6.85 7.56 3.59
C PRO A 80 -5.69 6.61 3.96
N HIS A 81 -5.45 5.61 3.12
CA HIS A 81 -4.26 4.75 3.20
C HIS A 81 -3.19 5.28 2.24
N ASN A 82 -1.96 5.47 2.71
CA ASN A 82 -0.80 5.91 1.92
C ASN A 82 0.48 5.21 2.44
N ASP A 83 1.60 5.33 1.74
CA ASP A 83 2.89 4.72 2.14
C ASP A 83 3.76 5.67 3.00
N GLY A 84 3.18 6.76 3.49
CA GLY A 84 3.81 7.74 4.38
C GLY A 84 3.18 7.73 5.77
N SER A 85 2.42 8.77 6.11
CA SER A 85 1.81 8.94 7.44
C SER A 85 0.87 7.82 7.87
N THR A 86 0.23 7.13 6.92
CA THR A 86 -0.69 6.02 7.20
C THR A 86 -0.17 4.67 6.72
N ARG A 87 1.15 4.52 6.53
CA ARG A 87 1.79 3.26 6.08
C ARG A 87 1.47 2.03 6.94
N ASN A 88 1.34 2.25 8.26
CA ASN A 88 1.01 1.21 9.22
C ASN A 88 -0.49 1.19 9.56
N LEU A 89 -1.31 1.83 8.74
CA LEU A 89 -2.76 1.76 8.88
C LEU A 89 -3.19 0.33 8.61
N TRP A 90 -3.92 -0.22 9.56
CA TRP A 90 -4.61 -1.47 9.40
C TRP A 90 -6.09 -1.18 9.56
N SER A 91 -6.83 -1.29 8.46
CA SER A 91 -8.28 -1.15 8.46
C SER A 91 -8.94 -2.52 8.43
N ALA A 92 -10.05 -2.65 9.14
CA ALA A 92 -10.78 -3.90 9.23
C ALA A 92 -12.28 -3.64 9.18
N ALA A 93 -12.81 -2.87 10.12
CA ALA A 93 -14.26 -2.87 10.37
C ALA A 93 -15.03 -1.66 9.79
N ALA A 94 -14.42 -0.74 9.06
CA ALA A 94 -15.10 0.48 8.60
C ALA A 94 -14.44 1.09 7.35
N GLU A 95 -14.46 0.32 6.27
CA GLU A 95 -13.84 0.65 4.99
C GLU A 95 -14.89 1.10 3.97
N PHE A 96 -14.57 2.14 3.20
CA PHE A 96 -15.44 2.72 2.20
C PHE A 96 -14.65 3.01 0.92
N SER A 97 -15.29 2.80 -0.24
CA SER A 97 -14.75 3.25 -1.52
C SER A 97 -15.78 3.93 -2.40
N ALA A 98 -15.36 5.03 -3.02
CA ALA A 98 -16.06 5.68 -4.11
C ALA A 98 -16.00 4.81 -5.40
N LEU A 99 -16.91 5.04 -6.35
CA LEU A 99 -16.89 4.36 -7.65
C LEU A 99 -15.50 4.46 -8.31
N PHE A 100 -15.00 3.34 -8.84
CA PHE A 100 -13.63 3.15 -9.35
C PHE A 100 -12.51 3.14 -8.29
N GLY A 101 -12.81 3.51 -7.04
CA GLY A 101 -11.86 3.57 -5.95
C GLY A 101 -11.42 2.19 -5.45
N SER A 102 -10.22 2.11 -4.88
CA SER A 102 -9.73 0.89 -4.23
C SER A 102 -8.68 1.22 -3.17
N GLU A 103 -8.40 0.26 -2.28
CA GLU A 103 -7.35 0.33 -1.26
C GLU A 103 -5.91 0.29 -1.86
N THR A 104 -5.75 0.53 -3.16
CA THR A 104 -4.46 0.37 -3.84
C THR A 104 -3.53 1.55 -3.55
N VAL A 105 -2.62 1.38 -2.59
CA VAL A 105 -1.54 2.32 -2.26
C VAL A 105 -0.42 2.24 -3.29
N VAL A 106 0.07 3.39 -3.80
CA VAL A 106 1.29 3.44 -4.64
C VAL A 106 2.49 3.43 -3.70
N THR A 107 3.31 2.37 -3.64
CA THR A 107 4.38 2.35 -2.63
C THR A 107 5.61 3.15 -3.08
N ARG A 108 6.42 3.58 -2.11
CA ARG A 108 7.72 4.22 -2.34
C ARG A 108 8.62 3.33 -3.19
N GLU A 109 8.64 2.03 -2.94
CA GLU A 109 9.43 1.11 -3.75
C GLU A 109 8.97 1.07 -5.22
N GLU A 110 7.67 1.20 -5.47
CA GLU A 110 7.11 1.28 -6.83
C GLU A 110 7.47 2.58 -7.52
N LEU A 111 7.39 3.71 -6.82
CA LEU A 111 7.82 5.01 -7.35
C LEU A 111 9.30 4.98 -7.78
N ILE A 112 10.18 4.43 -6.93
CA ILE A 112 11.61 4.28 -7.23
C ILE A 112 11.83 3.33 -8.40
N ARG A 113 11.12 2.18 -8.43
CA ARG A 113 11.20 1.22 -9.54
C ARG A 113 10.78 1.83 -10.87
N ALA A 114 9.77 2.71 -10.85
CA ALA A 114 9.28 3.45 -12.00
C ALA A 114 10.15 4.67 -12.37
N GLY A 115 11.34 4.80 -11.77
CA GLY A 115 12.38 5.75 -12.18
C GLY A 115 12.32 7.11 -11.49
N LEU A 116 11.44 7.31 -10.50
CA LEU A 116 11.32 8.57 -9.78
C LEU A 116 12.60 8.90 -8.98
N ARG A 117 13.07 10.14 -9.09
CA ARG A 117 14.18 10.65 -8.26
C ARG A 117 13.69 11.08 -6.87
N PHE A 118 13.35 10.08 -6.05
CA PHE A 118 12.71 10.27 -4.75
C PHE A 118 13.43 11.27 -3.84
N ASP A 119 14.74 11.08 -3.62
CA ASP A 119 15.50 11.88 -2.65
C ASP A 119 15.44 13.37 -2.99
N ARG A 120 15.59 13.71 -4.27
CA ARG A 120 15.55 15.08 -4.77
C ARG A 120 14.18 15.75 -4.57
N LEU A 121 13.09 15.00 -4.78
CA LEU A 121 11.73 15.50 -4.53
C LEU A 121 11.47 15.69 -3.04
N SER A 122 11.95 14.77 -2.21
CA SER A 122 11.77 14.83 -0.76
C SER A 122 12.47 16.04 -0.12
N GLU A 123 13.64 16.44 -0.64
CA GLU A 123 14.32 17.67 -0.20
C GLU A 123 13.51 18.94 -0.52
N THR A 124 12.75 18.93 -1.61
CA THR A 124 12.02 20.11 -2.12
C THR A 124 10.62 20.21 -1.52
N ARG A 125 9.93 19.08 -1.35
CA ARG A 125 8.57 19.02 -0.79
C ARG A 125 8.45 17.82 0.16
N PRO A 126 8.91 17.92 1.43
CA PRO A 126 8.97 16.78 2.35
C PRO A 126 7.66 15.98 2.49
N ASP A 127 6.52 16.66 2.44
CA ASP A 127 5.20 16.07 2.66
C ASP A 127 4.50 15.55 1.39
N PHE A 128 5.21 15.47 0.25
CA PHE A 128 4.60 15.04 -1.02
C PHE A 128 4.17 13.57 -1.02
N LEU A 129 4.80 12.74 -0.19
CA LEU A 129 4.65 11.28 -0.21
C LEU A 129 3.21 10.86 0.08
N ASP A 130 2.56 11.48 1.06
CA ASP A 130 1.20 11.12 1.47
C ASP A 130 0.21 11.29 0.32
N GLU A 131 0.21 12.46 -0.33
CA GLU A 131 -0.66 12.76 -1.49
C GLU A 131 -0.33 11.85 -2.68
N ALA A 132 0.96 11.63 -2.94
CA ALA A 132 1.42 10.81 -4.06
C ALA A 132 1.02 9.33 -3.93
N THR A 133 1.02 8.82 -2.70
CA THR A 133 0.86 7.40 -2.40
C THR A 133 -0.53 7.02 -1.93
N GLU A 134 -1.39 8.01 -1.66
CA GLU A 134 -2.78 7.83 -1.26
C GLU A 134 -3.53 6.84 -2.17
N ALA A 135 -4.16 5.84 -1.57
CA ALA A 135 -5.13 4.97 -2.20
C ALA A 135 -6.36 5.78 -2.64
N TRP A 136 -6.43 6.07 -3.94
CA TRP A 136 -7.46 6.97 -4.47
C TRP A 136 -8.86 6.37 -4.30
N GLY A 137 -9.79 7.22 -3.85
CA GLY A 137 -11.20 6.86 -3.73
C GLY A 137 -11.49 5.84 -2.63
N TRP A 138 -10.58 5.65 -1.66
CA TRP A 138 -10.77 4.75 -0.53
C TRP A 138 -10.47 5.45 0.80
N ARG A 139 -11.26 5.16 1.83
CA ARG A 139 -11.04 5.63 3.21
C ARG A 139 -11.40 4.56 4.23
N GLY A 140 -10.69 4.56 5.35
CA GLY A 140 -10.99 3.74 6.52
C GLY A 140 -11.16 4.59 7.76
N ILE A 141 -12.06 4.19 8.67
CA ILE A 141 -12.18 4.81 9.99
C ILE A 141 -11.27 4.04 10.95
N VAL A 142 -10.35 4.76 11.60
CA VAL A 142 -9.41 4.20 12.57
C VAL A 142 -9.69 4.68 13.98
N SER A 143 -9.39 3.85 14.98
CA SER A 143 -9.27 4.28 16.37
C SER A 143 -7.97 5.05 16.58
N THR A 144 -8.04 6.13 17.34
CA THR A 144 -6.88 6.93 17.78
C THR A 144 -6.37 6.50 19.16
N ASP A 145 -6.99 5.48 19.78
CA ASP A 145 -6.57 4.95 21.07
C ASP A 145 -5.27 4.13 20.93
N GLU A 146 -4.40 4.20 21.95
CA GLU A 146 -3.16 3.39 21.98
C GLU A 146 -3.44 1.88 21.98
N ASN A 147 -4.59 1.48 22.54
CA ASN A 147 -5.05 0.10 22.60
C ASN A 147 -6.44 0.04 21.96
N PRO A 148 -6.54 -0.18 20.64
CA PRO A 148 -7.83 -0.20 19.97
C PRO A 148 -8.69 -1.35 20.52
N PRO A 149 -9.98 -1.12 20.78
CA PRO A 149 -10.91 -2.17 21.17
C PRO A 149 -11.10 -3.19 20.05
N ILE A 150 -11.68 -4.34 20.36
CA ILE A 150 -12.25 -5.22 19.32
C ILE A 150 -13.56 -4.64 18.81
N THR A 151 -13.94 -4.95 17.57
CA THR A 151 -15.17 -4.43 16.95
C THR A 151 -16.44 -4.68 17.78
N LEU A 152 -16.52 -5.84 18.45
CA LEU A 152 -17.59 -6.18 19.39
C LEU A 152 -17.77 -5.17 20.53
N GLU A 153 -16.68 -4.52 20.96
CA GLU A 153 -16.65 -3.60 22.10
C GLU A 153 -16.76 -2.13 21.68
N VAL A 154 -16.86 -1.83 20.39
CA VAL A 154 -16.97 -0.45 19.90
C VAL A 154 -18.42 0.04 20.02
N PRO A 155 -18.71 1.06 20.85
CA PRO A 155 -20.03 1.65 20.91
C PRO A 155 -20.37 2.32 19.57
N GLY A 156 -21.57 2.06 19.06
CA GLY A 156 -22.10 2.66 17.84
C GLY A 156 -22.19 4.19 17.95
N ASP A 157 -22.65 4.69 19.09
CA ASP A 157 -22.79 6.13 19.36
C ASP A 157 -21.48 6.92 19.16
N ASP A 158 -20.33 6.32 19.53
CA ASP A 158 -19.01 6.94 19.36
C ASP A 158 -18.58 7.04 17.88
N LEU A 159 -19.11 6.16 17.03
CA LEU A 159 -18.73 6.00 15.63
C LEU A 159 -19.75 6.54 14.63
N ALA A 160 -21.02 6.67 15.02
CA ALA A 160 -22.15 6.93 14.13
C ALA A 160 -21.88 8.11 13.20
N ARG A 161 -21.37 9.22 13.76
CA ARG A 161 -21.02 10.42 12.99
C ARG A 161 -19.95 10.16 11.93
N GLU A 162 -18.85 9.49 12.29
CA GLU A 162 -17.77 9.20 11.33
C GLU A 162 -18.23 8.21 10.26
N LEU A 163 -19.03 7.20 10.64
CA LEU A 163 -19.62 6.24 9.69
C LEU A 163 -20.52 6.94 8.67
N CYS A 164 -21.47 7.75 9.14
CA CYS A 164 -22.39 8.52 8.29
C CYS A 164 -21.64 9.50 7.38
N ASN A 165 -20.68 10.25 7.92
CA ASN A 165 -19.91 11.21 7.13
C ASN A 165 -19.05 10.53 6.06
N THR A 166 -18.45 9.38 6.39
CA THR A 166 -17.60 8.63 5.44
C THR A 166 -18.44 7.97 4.37
N LEU A 167 -19.61 7.42 4.72
CA LEU A 167 -20.54 6.88 3.74
C LEU A 167 -21.04 7.97 2.79
N ARG A 168 -21.47 9.12 3.32
CA ARG A 168 -21.88 10.27 2.52
C ARG A 168 -20.78 10.70 1.56
N TRP A 169 -19.54 10.85 2.03
CA TRP A 169 -18.41 11.13 1.17
C TRP A 169 -18.26 10.11 0.03
N ALA A 170 -18.30 8.81 0.34
CA ALA A 170 -18.15 7.77 -0.68
C ALA A 170 -19.28 7.78 -1.71
N ILE A 171 -20.51 8.08 -1.27
CA ILE A 171 -21.68 8.22 -2.15
C ILE A 171 -21.54 9.45 -3.04
N ASP A 172 -21.22 10.62 -2.47
CA ASP A 172 -21.11 11.88 -3.22
C ASP A 172 -20.02 11.80 -4.30
N GLU A 173 -18.85 11.22 -3.98
CA GLU A 173 -17.79 10.97 -4.97
C GLU A 173 -18.22 9.97 -6.06
N SER A 174 -19.01 8.95 -5.69
CA SER A 174 -19.54 7.98 -6.65
C SER A 174 -20.58 8.61 -7.58
N VAL A 175 -21.50 9.41 -7.04
CA VAL A 175 -22.52 10.13 -7.79
C VAL A 175 -21.89 11.18 -8.70
N GLY A 176 -20.84 11.86 -8.24
CA GLY A 176 -20.05 12.80 -9.04
C GLY A 176 -19.39 12.15 -10.26
N SER A 177 -19.19 10.83 -10.24
CA SER A 177 -18.65 10.06 -11.37
C SER A 177 -19.73 9.54 -12.34
N ILE A 178 -21.02 9.75 -12.02
CA ILE A 178 -22.15 9.36 -12.87
C ILE A 178 -22.53 10.54 -13.76
N GLY A 179 -22.72 10.23 -15.04
CA GLY A 179 -23.08 11.21 -16.07
C GLY A 179 -24.36 11.97 -15.74
N GLU A 180 -24.43 13.21 -16.19
CA GLU A 180 -25.45 14.20 -15.83
C GLU A 180 -26.89 13.66 -15.95
N SER A 181 -27.20 12.88 -16.99
CA SER A 181 -28.55 12.35 -17.23
C SER A 181 -29.09 11.42 -16.14
N ASN A 182 -28.22 10.72 -15.41
CA ASN A 182 -28.59 9.78 -14.37
C ASN A 182 -28.19 10.24 -12.96
N ARG A 183 -27.50 11.39 -12.85
CA ARG A 183 -26.91 11.86 -11.58
C ARG A 183 -27.95 12.12 -10.50
N SER A 184 -29.06 12.80 -10.84
CA SER A 184 -30.13 13.09 -9.86
C SER A 184 -30.75 11.81 -9.31
N ARG A 185 -30.99 10.81 -10.16
CA ARG A 185 -31.52 9.50 -9.72
C ARG A 185 -30.51 8.76 -8.85
N ALA A 186 -29.24 8.80 -9.20
CA ALA A 186 -28.18 8.20 -8.38
C ALA A 186 -28.08 8.90 -7.02
N GLN A 187 -28.21 10.24 -6.96
CA GLN A 187 -28.25 10.99 -5.71
C GLN A 187 -29.43 10.56 -4.84
N GLU A 188 -30.64 10.43 -5.38
CA GLU A 188 -31.81 9.96 -4.63
C GLU A 188 -31.60 8.55 -4.03
N VAL A 189 -30.98 7.65 -4.80
CA VAL A 189 -30.66 6.29 -4.32
C VAL A 189 -29.58 6.36 -3.24
N GLY A 190 -28.54 7.15 -3.44
CA GLY A 190 -27.48 7.38 -2.46
C GLY A 190 -28.00 7.97 -1.15
N ASP A 191 -28.91 8.94 -1.24
CA ASP A 191 -29.52 9.56 -0.06
C ASP A 191 -30.33 8.54 0.73
N LYS A 192 -31.10 7.69 0.07
CA LYS A 192 -31.83 6.59 0.73
C LYS A 192 -30.89 5.59 1.40
N ILE A 193 -29.79 5.23 0.75
CA ILE A 193 -28.78 4.32 1.33
C ILE A 193 -28.18 4.94 2.59
N ASN A 194 -27.76 6.20 2.50
CA ASN A 194 -27.15 6.90 3.62
C ASN A 194 -28.13 7.10 4.78
N GLU A 195 -29.37 7.51 4.49
CA GLU A 195 -30.41 7.76 5.48
C GLU A 195 -30.82 6.47 6.19
N ALA A 196 -31.02 5.38 5.44
CA ALA A 196 -31.26 4.05 6.01
C ALA A 196 -30.10 3.63 6.91
N PHE A 197 -28.86 3.76 6.44
CA PHE A 197 -27.68 3.40 7.22
C PHE A 197 -27.55 4.22 8.51
N CYS A 198 -27.71 5.54 8.43
CA CYS A 198 -27.60 6.43 9.58
C CYS A 198 -28.69 6.16 10.62
N LEU A 199 -29.90 5.78 10.20
CA LEU A 199 -30.95 5.36 11.13
C LEU A 199 -30.52 4.16 12.00
N TYR A 200 -29.82 3.18 11.41
CA TYR A 200 -29.26 2.06 12.18
C TYR A 200 -28.05 2.47 13.03
N ALA A 201 -27.20 3.36 12.51
CA ALA A 201 -25.98 3.81 13.19
C ALA A 201 -26.27 4.68 14.42
N GLU A 202 -27.33 5.48 14.39
CA GLU A 202 -27.75 6.38 15.46
C GLU A 202 -28.65 5.70 16.50
N ALA A 203 -28.95 4.41 16.34
CA ALA A 203 -29.74 3.66 17.31
C ALA A 203 -28.97 3.54 18.64
N PRO A 204 -29.53 4.04 19.76
CA PRO A 204 -28.79 4.22 21.00
C PRO A 204 -28.39 2.88 21.63
N HIS A 205 -27.25 2.89 22.36
CA HIS A 205 -26.77 1.77 23.17
C HIS A 205 -26.47 0.48 22.40
N ARG A 206 -26.16 0.57 21.11
CA ARG A 206 -25.71 -0.56 20.29
C ARG A 206 -24.20 -0.54 20.10
N ASN A 207 -23.61 -1.70 19.85
CA ASN A 207 -22.23 -1.79 19.34
C ASN A 207 -22.22 -1.88 17.81
N LEU A 208 -21.06 -1.61 17.21
CA LEU A 208 -20.89 -1.62 15.75
C LEU A 208 -21.29 -2.97 15.13
N ALA A 209 -20.90 -4.07 15.77
CA ALA A 209 -21.19 -5.41 15.30
C ALA A 209 -22.69 -5.68 15.18
N ALA A 210 -23.49 -5.20 16.13
CA ALA A 210 -24.94 -5.34 16.12
C ALA A 210 -25.57 -4.48 15.03
N ILE A 211 -25.07 -3.26 14.81
CA ILE A 211 -25.52 -2.39 13.73
C ILE A 211 -25.29 -3.08 12.37
N TYR A 212 -24.09 -3.62 12.16
CA TYR A 212 -23.75 -4.33 10.92
C TYR A 212 -24.58 -5.58 10.70
N ARG A 213 -24.81 -6.38 11.75
CA ARG A 213 -25.60 -7.61 11.62
C ARG A 213 -27.00 -7.30 11.10
N ASP A 214 -27.63 -6.26 11.63
CA ASP A 214 -28.99 -5.86 11.22
C ASP A 214 -29.01 -5.28 9.80
N LEU A 215 -27.91 -4.70 9.36
CA LEU A 215 -27.75 -4.15 8.00
C LEU A 215 -27.43 -5.20 6.93
N LEU A 216 -26.96 -6.41 7.31
CA LEU A 216 -26.59 -7.44 6.34
C LEU A 216 -27.76 -7.78 5.40
N ASN A 217 -28.93 -8.09 5.95
CA ASN A 217 -30.08 -8.48 5.13
C ASN A 217 -30.59 -7.32 4.24
N PRO A 218 -30.84 -6.10 4.77
CA PRO A 218 -31.23 -4.96 3.96
C PRO A 218 -30.24 -4.65 2.82
N ILE A 219 -28.93 -4.67 3.09
CA ILE A 219 -27.92 -4.33 2.06
C ILE A 219 -27.83 -5.45 1.01
N TYR A 220 -27.83 -6.72 1.41
CA TYR A 220 -27.83 -7.83 0.45
C TYR A 220 -29.06 -7.78 -0.45
N SER A 221 -30.24 -7.54 0.13
CA SER A 221 -31.50 -7.43 -0.62
C SER A 221 -31.52 -6.21 -1.55
N LEU A 222 -30.99 -5.08 -1.10
CA LEU A 222 -30.83 -3.88 -1.93
C LEU A 222 -29.95 -4.15 -3.15
N VAL A 223 -28.82 -4.82 -2.95
CA VAL A 223 -27.86 -5.15 -4.02
C VAL A 223 -28.46 -6.16 -4.99
N ALA A 224 -29.19 -7.15 -4.47
CA ALA A 224 -29.90 -8.14 -5.29
C ALA A 224 -31.05 -7.55 -6.09
N GLY A 225 -31.68 -6.47 -5.59
CA GLY A 225 -32.91 -5.91 -6.13
C GLY A 225 -34.15 -6.74 -5.79
N GLU A 226 -34.02 -7.76 -4.93
CA GLU A 226 -35.10 -8.61 -4.43
C GLU A 226 -34.84 -9.06 -2.98
N PRO A 227 -35.88 -9.39 -2.20
CA PRO A 227 -35.70 -9.85 -0.81
C PRO A 227 -34.91 -11.15 -0.74
N LEU A 228 -33.93 -11.20 0.17
CA LEU A 228 -33.15 -12.40 0.46
C LEU A 228 -33.42 -12.92 1.88
N GLU A 229 -33.50 -14.24 2.01
CA GLU A 229 -33.67 -14.93 3.29
C GLU A 229 -32.42 -15.76 3.59
N PHE A 230 -31.70 -15.38 4.63
CA PHE A 230 -30.50 -16.09 5.10
C PHE A 230 -30.26 -15.84 6.59
N GLU A 231 -29.45 -16.71 7.20
CA GLU A 231 -29.07 -16.57 8.60
C GLU A 231 -28.02 -15.47 8.77
N THR A 232 -28.23 -14.59 9.75
CA THR A 232 -27.22 -13.60 10.14
C THR A 232 -26.57 -13.99 11.45
N THR A 233 -25.29 -13.65 11.61
CA THR A 233 -24.54 -13.98 12.83
C THR A 233 -23.40 -13.00 13.10
N GLN A 234 -22.72 -13.21 14.22
CA GLN A 234 -21.48 -12.56 14.59
C GLN A 234 -20.43 -13.63 14.88
N THR A 235 -19.15 -13.32 14.65
CA THR A 235 -18.08 -14.27 14.95
C THR A 235 -18.03 -14.58 16.45
N SER A 236 -18.32 -13.62 17.31
CA SER A 236 -18.45 -13.82 18.77
C SER A 236 -19.57 -14.79 19.15
N GLU A 237 -20.65 -14.86 18.35
CA GLU A 237 -21.74 -15.82 18.53
C GLU A 237 -21.37 -17.20 18.00
N LEU A 238 -20.84 -17.27 16.77
CA LEU A 238 -20.39 -18.54 16.14
C LEU A 238 -19.30 -19.23 16.96
N LEU A 239 -18.41 -18.47 17.58
CA LEU A 239 -17.26 -18.96 18.33
C LEU A 239 -17.48 -18.93 19.84
N ARG A 240 -18.72 -18.71 20.29
CA ARG A 240 -19.06 -18.77 21.71
C ARG A 240 -18.66 -20.13 22.27
N PHE A 241 -17.86 -20.13 23.34
CA PHE A 241 -17.27 -21.33 23.92
C PHE A 241 -17.64 -21.44 25.39
N ASN A 242 -18.52 -22.40 25.70
CA ASN A 242 -19.01 -22.69 27.05
C ASN A 242 -19.42 -24.16 27.17
N THR A 243 -19.97 -24.56 28.31
CA THR A 243 -20.37 -25.96 28.58
C THR A 243 -21.48 -26.47 27.64
N GLN A 244 -22.20 -25.58 26.95
CA GLN A 244 -23.23 -25.95 25.97
C GLN A 244 -22.68 -26.01 24.54
N THR A 245 -21.57 -25.35 24.21
CA THR A 245 -21.10 -25.24 22.82
C THR A 245 -19.76 -25.92 22.56
N TYR A 246 -19.00 -26.31 23.58
CA TYR A 246 -17.65 -26.88 23.42
C TYR A 246 -17.58 -28.12 22.51
N HIS A 247 -18.70 -28.84 22.35
CA HIS A 247 -18.79 -30.08 21.58
C HIS A 247 -19.09 -29.84 20.09
N LEU A 248 -19.32 -28.59 19.66
CA LEU A 248 -19.57 -28.28 18.26
C LEU A 248 -18.34 -28.61 17.38
N PRO A 249 -18.53 -29.06 16.12
CA PRO A 249 -17.43 -29.48 15.24
C PRO A 249 -16.33 -28.42 15.09
N ARG A 250 -16.71 -27.14 15.09
CA ARG A 250 -15.78 -26.01 15.01
C ARG A 250 -14.69 -25.96 16.09
N PHE A 251 -14.90 -26.61 17.24
CA PHE A 251 -13.92 -26.65 18.33
C PHE A 251 -13.04 -27.91 18.31
N GLU A 252 -13.30 -28.89 17.43
CA GLU A 252 -12.44 -30.09 17.28
C GLU A 252 -10.98 -29.72 17.01
N PHE A 253 -10.76 -28.67 16.22
CA PHE A 253 -9.40 -28.18 15.93
C PHE A 253 -8.73 -27.61 17.17
N PHE A 254 -9.47 -26.87 18.00
CA PHE A 254 -8.99 -26.31 19.26
C PHE A 254 -8.64 -27.40 20.29
N ALA A 255 -9.37 -28.52 20.30
CA ALA A 255 -9.12 -29.65 21.18
C ALA A 255 -7.67 -30.17 21.10
N LYS A 256 -7.07 -30.20 19.91
CA LYS A 256 -5.67 -30.62 19.68
C LYS A 256 -4.63 -29.77 20.43
N TYR A 257 -4.97 -28.51 20.73
CA TYR A 257 -4.08 -27.61 21.46
C TYR A 257 -4.38 -27.58 22.96
N VAL A 258 -5.60 -27.96 23.35
CA VAL A 258 -6.00 -28.04 24.76
C VAL A 258 -5.52 -29.34 25.39
N ALA A 259 -5.71 -30.48 24.74
CA ALA A 259 -5.31 -31.79 25.28
C ALA A 259 -3.79 -31.88 25.45
N HIS A 260 -3.32 -32.14 26.67
CA HIS A 260 -1.89 -32.16 26.97
C HIS A 260 -1.12 -33.18 26.12
N SER A 261 -1.74 -34.33 25.84
CA SER A 261 -1.19 -35.41 25.00
C SER A 261 -0.87 -35.01 23.56
N THR A 262 -1.57 -34.02 22.98
CA THR A 262 -1.40 -33.64 21.55
C THR A 262 -0.88 -32.22 21.36
N ARG A 263 -0.89 -31.39 22.41
CA ARG A 263 -0.52 -29.97 22.36
C ARG A 263 0.86 -29.71 21.77
N ALA A 264 1.86 -30.50 22.14
CA ALA A 264 3.24 -30.27 21.71
C ALA A 264 3.38 -30.40 20.18
N GLU A 265 2.83 -31.49 19.63
CA GLU A 265 2.81 -31.75 18.17
C GLU A 265 1.98 -30.68 17.44
N ALA A 266 0.83 -30.30 17.99
CA ALA A 266 -0.03 -29.26 17.41
C ALA A 266 0.69 -27.89 17.34
N CYS A 267 1.36 -27.48 18.42
CA CYS A 267 2.14 -26.24 18.46
C CYS A 267 3.34 -26.28 17.50
N GLN A 268 4.01 -27.42 17.37
CA GLN A 268 5.11 -27.57 16.42
C GLN A 268 4.60 -27.42 14.98
N ALA A 269 3.51 -28.10 14.62
CA ALA A 269 2.91 -28.01 13.29
C ALA A 269 2.52 -26.57 12.93
N TYR A 270 2.00 -25.80 13.89
CA TYR A 270 1.70 -24.37 13.70
C TYR A 270 2.95 -23.56 13.40
N ASN A 271 4.01 -23.68 14.21
CA ASN A 271 5.24 -22.92 14.02
C ASN A 271 5.90 -23.22 12.66
N GLU A 272 5.89 -24.48 12.25
CA GLU A 272 6.39 -24.88 10.92
C GLU A 272 5.55 -24.26 9.79
N ALA A 273 4.21 -24.21 9.96
CA ALA A 273 3.32 -23.59 8.99
C ALA A 273 3.50 -22.07 8.88
N THR A 274 3.88 -21.36 9.96
CA THR A 274 4.07 -19.90 9.93
C THR A 274 5.45 -19.45 9.47
N THR A 275 6.49 -20.29 9.61
CA THR A 275 7.89 -19.94 9.33
C THR A 275 8.12 -19.42 7.90
N SER A 276 7.36 -19.91 6.92
CA SER A 276 7.54 -19.54 5.51
C SER A 276 6.69 -18.34 5.05
N TYR A 277 5.95 -17.68 5.96
CA TYR A 277 4.98 -16.65 5.61
C TYR A 277 5.33 -15.29 6.22
N PRO A 278 5.65 -14.28 5.40
CA PRO A 278 5.87 -12.92 5.87
C PRO A 278 4.65 -12.40 6.65
N GLY A 279 4.90 -11.77 7.80
CA GLY A 279 3.85 -11.20 8.66
C GLY A 279 3.19 -12.17 9.63
N LEU A 280 3.50 -13.47 9.58
CA LEU A 280 3.10 -14.44 10.60
C LEU A 280 4.22 -14.69 11.62
N TYR A 281 3.83 -14.95 12.86
CA TYR A 281 4.74 -15.17 13.97
C TYR A 281 4.59 -16.60 14.51
N ASP A 282 5.69 -17.19 14.93
CA ASP A 282 5.67 -18.42 15.73
C ASP A 282 5.06 -18.15 17.12
N LEU A 283 4.73 -19.24 17.83
CA LEU A 283 4.12 -19.16 19.15
C LEU A 283 5.05 -18.58 20.23
N THR A 284 6.37 -18.62 20.02
CA THR A 284 7.33 -18.15 21.02
C THR A 284 7.23 -16.64 21.24
N ARG A 285 6.81 -15.90 20.20
CA ARG A 285 6.51 -14.47 20.24
C ARG A 285 5.37 -14.11 21.21
N PHE A 286 4.49 -15.05 21.55
CA PHE A 286 3.35 -14.83 22.45
C PHE A 286 3.61 -15.35 23.88
N GLY A 287 4.84 -15.80 24.16
CA GLY A 287 5.29 -16.24 25.48
C GLY A 287 5.08 -17.73 25.75
N SER A 288 5.72 -18.21 26.82
CA SER A 288 5.73 -19.64 27.16
C SER A 288 4.31 -20.18 27.40
N GLY A 289 4.03 -21.36 26.83
CA GLY A 289 2.73 -22.03 26.89
C GLY A 289 1.67 -21.49 25.95
N ALA A 290 1.98 -20.52 25.08
CA ALA A 290 1.04 -19.97 24.11
C ALA A 290 0.54 -21.04 23.12
N ILE A 291 -0.75 -20.96 22.83
CA ILE A 291 -1.40 -21.69 21.75
C ILE A 291 -1.95 -20.68 20.73
N PRO A 292 -2.23 -21.05 19.47
CA PRO A 292 -2.61 -20.11 18.41
C PRO A 292 -4.08 -19.66 18.51
N PHE A 293 -4.60 -19.50 19.73
CA PHE A 293 -5.98 -19.11 20.01
C PHE A 293 -6.00 -17.95 20.99
N ASP A 294 -6.94 -17.05 20.76
CA ASP A 294 -7.29 -15.98 21.68
C ASP A 294 -8.63 -16.29 22.35
N LEU A 295 -8.81 -15.80 23.57
CA LEU A 295 -10.10 -15.75 24.25
C LEU A 295 -10.58 -14.30 24.27
N VAL A 296 -11.79 -14.07 23.77
CA VAL A 296 -12.53 -12.82 23.99
C VAL A 296 -13.37 -13.00 25.24
N ILE A 297 -13.14 -12.12 26.21
CA ILE A 297 -13.89 -12.06 27.46
C ILE A 297 -14.65 -10.73 27.47
N PRO A 298 -16.00 -10.75 27.47
CA PRO A 298 -16.80 -9.53 27.46
C PRO A 298 -16.37 -8.52 28.52
N GLY A 299 -16.04 -7.29 28.10
CA GLY A 299 -15.63 -6.19 28.99
C GLY A 299 -14.18 -6.25 29.50
N LEU A 300 -13.46 -7.35 29.24
CA LEU A 300 -12.04 -7.49 29.56
C LEU A 300 -11.15 -7.56 28.30
N GLY A 301 -11.75 -7.63 27.11
CA GLY A 301 -11.10 -7.63 25.81
C GLY A 301 -10.64 -9.01 25.33
N ARG A 302 -9.79 -8.99 24.30
CA ARG A 302 -9.20 -10.16 23.63
C ARG A 302 -7.76 -10.40 24.09
N GLY A 303 -7.40 -11.66 24.34
CA GLY A 303 -6.04 -12.03 24.73
C GLY A 303 -5.66 -13.46 24.36
N THR A 304 -4.36 -13.69 24.14
CA THR A 304 -3.82 -15.01 23.78
C THR A 304 -3.88 -15.98 24.94
N ILE A 305 -4.34 -17.19 24.64
CA ILE A 305 -4.43 -18.28 25.61
C ILE A 305 -3.04 -18.89 25.78
N ARG A 306 -2.59 -18.99 27.03
CA ARG A 306 -1.36 -19.67 27.42
C ARG A 306 -1.71 -20.77 28.41
N LEU A 307 -1.41 -22.02 28.08
CA LEU A 307 -1.75 -23.19 28.89
C LEU A 307 -0.51 -23.76 29.56
N GLY A 308 -0.50 -23.76 30.90
CA GLY A 308 0.50 -24.43 31.72
C GLY A 308 0.02 -25.76 32.31
N ASN A 309 0.78 -26.33 33.25
CA ASN A 309 0.45 -27.61 33.89
C ASN A 309 -0.56 -27.48 35.04
N ARG A 310 -0.65 -26.30 35.67
CA ARG A 310 -1.53 -26.03 36.83
C ARG A 310 -2.35 -24.74 36.72
N GLY A 311 -2.31 -24.12 35.55
CA GLY A 311 -3.08 -22.91 35.29
C GLY A 311 -2.88 -22.41 33.87
N ALA A 312 -3.78 -21.54 33.45
CA ALA A 312 -3.73 -20.84 32.19
C ALA A 312 -3.73 -19.33 32.40
N VAL A 313 -3.14 -18.61 31.44
CA VAL A 313 -3.11 -17.14 31.41
C VAL A 313 -3.73 -16.68 30.09
N ILE A 314 -4.65 -15.73 30.17
CA ILE A 314 -5.21 -15.03 29.02
C ILE A 314 -4.59 -13.64 29.00
N THR A 315 -3.82 -13.34 27.96
CA THR A 315 -3.04 -12.09 27.88
C THR A 315 -3.88 -10.93 27.33
N THR A 316 -4.97 -10.59 28.02
CA THR A 316 -5.69 -9.33 27.76
C THR A 316 -4.89 -8.15 28.35
N ARG A 317 -5.44 -6.92 28.29
CA ARG A 317 -4.79 -5.71 28.86
C ARG A 317 -4.39 -5.92 30.33
N VAL A 318 -5.27 -6.55 31.11
CA VAL A 318 -4.98 -7.00 32.47
C VAL A 318 -5.02 -8.53 32.46
N PRO A 319 -3.88 -9.23 32.57
CA PRO A 319 -3.82 -10.68 32.43
C PRO A 319 -4.83 -11.40 33.32
N GLN A 320 -5.55 -12.36 32.75
CA GLN A 320 -6.55 -13.14 33.45
C GLN A 320 -6.06 -14.57 33.68
N PHE A 321 -6.23 -15.09 34.90
CA PHE A 321 -5.69 -16.40 35.30
C PHE A 321 -6.79 -17.44 35.52
N LEU A 322 -6.60 -18.66 35.03
CA LEU A 322 -7.41 -19.83 35.37
C LEU A 322 -6.53 -20.82 36.14
N SER A 323 -7.03 -21.38 37.24
CA SER A 323 -6.28 -22.31 38.08
C SER A 323 -6.88 -23.71 38.02
N TYR A 324 -6.04 -24.74 37.88
CA TYR A 324 -6.47 -26.13 37.83
C TYR A 324 -5.40 -27.06 38.42
N LYS A 325 -5.83 -28.22 38.94
CA LYS A 325 -4.94 -29.12 39.73
C LYS A 325 -4.02 -30.00 38.86
N LYS A 326 -4.45 -30.32 37.63
CA LYS A 326 -3.76 -31.20 36.68
C LYS A 326 -3.82 -30.58 35.28
N PRO A 327 -2.89 -30.90 34.36
CA PRO A 327 -2.99 -30.46 32.98
C PRO A 327 -4.35 -30.80 32.36
N LEU A 328 -4.87 -29.89 31.55
CA LEU A 328 -6.15 -30.08 30.84
C LEU A 328 -6.01 -31.17 29.79
N GLU A 329 -6.98 -32.08 29.74
CA GLU A 329 -7.04 -33.14 28.72
C GLU A 329 -8.25 -33.00 27.80
N THR A 330 -9.29 -32.26 28.21
CA THR A 330 -10.52 -32.12 27.42
C THR A 330 -10.97 -30.67 27.28
N LEU A 331 -11.74 -30.39 26.22
CA LEU A 331 -12.40 -29.10 26.04
C LEU A 331 -13.47 -28.83 27.10
N ALA A 332 -14.15 -29.88 27.59
CA ALA A 332 -15.19 -29.75 28.62
C ALA A 332 -14.62 -29.14 29.91
N GLU A 333 -13.44 -29.58 30.34
CA GLU A 333 -12.74 -29.01 31.50
C GLU A 333 -12.43 -27.52 31.30
N LEU A 334 -11.92 -27.14 30.13
CA LEU A 334 -11.59 -25.75 29.85
C LEU A 334 -12.85 -24.88 29.75
N ALA A 335 -13.92 -25.39 29.12
CA ALA A 335 -15.20 -24.69 28.98
C ALA A 335 -15.83 -24.41 30.35
N ASP A 336 -15.86 -25.40 31.23
CA ASP A 336 -16.36 -25.26 32.61
C ASP A 336 -15.56 -24.21 33.39
N LEU A 337 -14.22 -24.22 33.27
CA LEU A 337 -13.35 -23.24 33.94
C LEU A 337 -13.58 -21.81 33.45
N ILE A 338 -13.68 -21.62 32.12
CA ILE A 338 -13.92 -20.32 31.51
C ILE A 338 -15.30 -19.80 31.92
N GLU A 339 -16.34 -20.62 31.77
CA GLU A 339 -17.72 -20.24 32.07
C GLU A 339 -17.92 -19.90 33.55
N LYS A 340 -17.37 -20.71 34.47
CA LYS A 340 -17.44 -20.42 35.91
C LYS A 340 -16.79 -19.10 36.30
N LYS A 341 -15.69 -18.73 35.63
CA LYS A 341 -14.94 -17.52 35.98
C LYS A 341 -15.47 -16.27 35.30
N PHE A 342 -15.80 -16.36 34.02
CA PHE A 342 -16.07 -15.19 33.16
C PHE A 342 -17.50 -15.16 32.62
N GLY A 343 -18.28 -16.22 32.83
CA GLY A 343 -19.62 -16.37 32.30
C GLY A 343 -19.66 -17.03 30.90
N PRO A 344 -20.88 -17.31 30.39
CA PRO A 344 -21.09 -18.17 29.21
C PRO A 344 -20.84 -17.48 27.87
N ASN A 345 -20.55 -16.18 27.87
CA ASN A 345 -20.47 -15.34 26.67
C ASN A 345 -19.04 -15.15 26.14
N CYS A 346 -18.07 -15.94 26.62
CA CYS A 346 -16.72 -15.92 26.08
C CYS A 346 -16.67 -16.56 24.69
N ALA A 347 -15.76 -16.10 23.84
CA ALA A 347 -15.54 -16.66 22.50
C ALA A 347 -14.08 -17.07 22.32
N VAL A 348 -13.84 -18.28 21.80
CA VAL A 348 -12.49 -18.79 21.47
C VAL A 348 -12.24 -18.58 19.98
N ILE A 349 -11.21 -17.80 19.64
CA ILE A 349 -10.92 -17.42 18.26
C ILE A 349 -9.56 -17.94 17.86
N GLY A 350 -9.50 -18.66 16.74
CA GLY A 350 -8.25 -19.01 16.11
C GLY A 350 -7.53 -17.78 15.55
N LYS A 351 -6.23 -17.64 15.81
CA LYS A 351 -5.40 -16.63 15.13
C LYS A 351 -5.23 -17.02 13.66
N ALA A 352 -5.32 -16.04 12.76
CA ALA A 352 -5.01 -16.10 11.33
C ALA A 352 -5.17 -17.50 10.68
N VAL A 353 -4.11 -18.32 10.73
CA VAL A 353 -4.02 -19.67 10.15
C VAL A 353 -5.07 -20.66 10.69
N THR A 354 -5.45 -20.55 11.95
CA THR A 354 -6.27 -21.56 12.65
C THR A 354 -7.78 -21.32 12.56
N LEU A 355 -8.22 -20.08 12.31
CA LEU A 355 -9.64 -19.74 12.23
C LEU A 355 -10.35 -20.50 11.08
N ILE A 356 -9.66 -20.65 9.95
CA ILE A 356 -10.18 -21.38 8.79
C ILE A 356 -10.39 -22.85 9.14
N GLY A 357 -9.46 -23.47 9.87
CA GLY A 357 -9.60 -24.84 10.34
C GLY A 357 -10.77 -25.02 11.30
N MET A 358 -10.98 -24.07 12.23
CA MET A 358 -12.12 -24.10 13.15
C MET A 358 -13.45 -24.09 12.38
N LEU A 359 -13.73 -23.01 11.66
CA LEU A 359 -15.04 -22.81 11.05
C LEU A 359 -15.24 -23.70 9.82
N GLY A 360 -14.18 -23.97 9.06
CA GLY A 360 -14.23 -24.83 7.87
C GLY A 360 -14.46 -26.31 8.19
N ARG A 361 -14.42 -26.71 9.47
CA ARG A 361 -14.84 -28.05 9.90
C ARG A 361 -16.36 -28.23 9.82
N GLU A 362 -17.11 -27.14 9.93
CA GLU A 362 -18.58 -27.12 9.98
C GLU A 362 -19.22 -26.43 8.78
N PHE A 363 -18.53 -25.43 8.21
CA PHE A 363 -19.04 -24.60 7.13
C PHE A 363 -18.19 -24.70 5.89
N THR A 364 -18.77 -24.29 4.76
CA THR A 364 -18.07 -24.09 3.50
C THR A 364 -17.88 -22.58 3.31
N PHE A 365 -16.64 -22.09 3.44
CA PHE A 365 -16.37 -20.66 3.28
C PHE A 365 -16.62 -20.20 1.85
N ALA A 366 -17.25 -19.05 1.70
CA ALA A 366 -17.34 -18.32 0.44
C ALA A 366 -16.44 -17.08 0.51
N PHE A 367 -15.38 -17.06 -0.30
CA PHE A 367 -14.43 -15.95 -0.35
C PHE A 367 -14.35 -15.37 -1.76
N HIS A 368 -14.19 -14.05 -1.84
CA HIS A 368 -13.77 -13.42 -3.09
C HIS A 368 -12.38 -13.89 -3.47
N GLU A 369 -12.06 -13.83 -4.75
CA GLU A 369 -10.73 -14.18 -5.24
C GLU A 369 -9.66 -13.28 -4.62
N GLY A 370 -8.63 -13.91 -4.06
CA GLY A 370 -7.53 -13.21 -3.39
C GLY A 370 -7.82 -12.83 -1.93
N ALA A 371 -9.04 -13.03 -1.42
CA ALA A 371 -9.32 -12.80 0.00
C ALA A 371 -8.63 -13.84 0.89
N SER A 372 -8.29 -13.47 2.13
CA SER A 372 -7.57 -14.31 3.09
C SER A 372 -6.21 -14.84 2.58
N SER A 373 -5.16 -14.07 2.85
CA SER A 373 -3.77 -14.44 2.53
C SER A 373 -3.27 -15.68 3.29
N TYR A 374 -3.97 -16.09 4.35
CA TYR A 374 -3.54 -17.16 5.26
C TYR A 374 -3.89 -18.57 4.79
N VAL A 375 -4.73 -18.74 3.76
CA VAL A 375 -5.22 -20.07 3.31
C VAL A 375 -4.08 -21.03 3.01
N ARG A 376 -3.02 -20.55 2.36
CA ARG A 376 -1.86 -21.38 2.01
C ARG A 376 -1.12 -21.89 3.26
N ALA A 377 -1.01 -21.06 4.30
CA ALA A 377 -0.45 -21.48 5.59
C ALA A 377 -1.40 -22.45 6.32
N SER A 378 -2.70 -22.20 6.26
CA SER A 378 -3.73 -23.08 6.87
C SER A 378 -3.68 -24.48 6.29
N ARG A 379 -3.51 -24.62 4.97
CA ARG A 379 -3.37 -25.92 4.31
C ARG A 379 -2.16 -26.70 4.81
N VAL A 380 -0.99 -26.05 4.95
CA VAL A 380 0.22 -26.69 5.49
C VAL A 380 -0.05 -27.21 6.90
N LEU A 381 -0.72 -26.42 7.74
CA LEU A 381 -1.09 -26.80 9.09
C LEU A 381 -2.08 -27.98 9.10
N HIS A 382 -3.15 -27.92 8.30
CA HIS A 382 -4.16 -28.97 8.24
C HIS A 382 -3.58 -30.31 7.78
N ASN A 383 -2.68 -30.29 6.78
CA ASN A 383 -1.99 -31.48 6.30
C ASN A 383 -1.07 -32.09 7.35
N LYS A 384 -0.33 -31.27 8.09
CA LYS A 384 0.52 -31.75 9.20
C LYS A 384 -0.27 -32.38 10.33
N LEU A 385 -1.47 -31.87 10.60
CA LEU A 385 -2.35 -32.37 11.66
C LEU A 385 -3.34 -33.44 11.21
N ASN A 386 -3.28 -33.83 9.92
CA ASN A 386 -4.27 -34.67 9.25
C ASN A 386 -5.71 -34.25 9.61
N PHE A 387 -5.97 -32.94 9.55
CA PHE A 387 -7.23 -32.36 9.97
C PHE A 387 -8.10 -32.05 8.77
N HIS A 388 -9.30 -32.65 8.73
CA HIS A 388 -10.21 -32.49 7.62
C HIS A 388 -10.96 -31.15 7.71
N VAL A 389 -10.93 -30.39 6.62
CA VAL A 389 -11.58 -29.09 6.47
C VAL A 389 -12.30 -29.06 5.13
N ASN A 390 -13.52 -28.53 5.11
CA ASN A 390 -14.28 -28.33 3.89
C ASN A 390 -13.53 -27.43 2.89
N PRO A 391 -13.70 -27.64 1.57
CA PRO A 391 -13.12 -26.75 0.57
C PRO A 391 -13.67 -25.33 0.69
N ILE A 392 -12.92 -24.36 0.18
CA ILE A 392 -13.34 -22.96 0.11
C ILE A 392 -13.89 -22.68 -1.28
N LEU A 393 -15.07 -22.07 -1.37
CA LEU A 393 -15.59 -21.52 -2.61
C LEU A 393 -14.93 -20.18 -2.90
N ARG A 394 -14.21 -20.07 -4.01
CA ARG A 394 -13.62 -18.82 -4.50
C ARG A 394 -14.51 -18.21 -5.57
N ILE A 395 -14.90 -16.94 -5.38
CA ILE A 395 -15.77 -16.19 -6.30
C ILE A 395 -14.95 -15.13 -7.01
N ARG A 396 -14.97 -15.13 -8.33
CA ARG A 396 -14.34 -14.14 -9.20
C ARG A 396 -15.43 -13.41 -9.99
N TYR A 397 -15.53 -12.11 -9.76
CA TYR A 397 -16.43 -11.24 -10.52
C TYR A 397 -15.78 -10.67 -11.77
N GLN A 398 -16.62 -10.40 -12.77
CA GLN A 398 -16.29 -9.61 -13.95
C GLN A 398 -17.00 -8.26 -13.88
N THR A 399 -16.74 -7.51 -12.80
CA THR A 399 -17.49 -6.28 -12.43
C THR A 399 -17.48 -5.26 -13.56
N TRP A 400 -16.30 -4.97 -14.11
CA TRP A 400 -16.14 -3.97 -15.16
C TRP A 400 -16.63 -4.43 -16.53
N ASP A 401 -16.47 -5.71 -16.88
CA ASP A 401 -17.04 -6.24 -18.12
C ASP A 401 -18.56 -6.23 -18.11
N SER A 402 -19.14 -6.48 -16.93
CA SER A 402 -20.59 -6.50 -16.76
C SER A 402 -21.26 -5.16 -17.03
N LEU A 403 -20.49 -4.06 -17.10
CA LEU A 403 -20.99 -2.76 -17.53
C LEU A 403 -21.43 -2.74 -19.00
N ALA A 404 -21.05 -3.74 -19.82
CA ALA A 404 -21.49 -3.85 -21.20
C ALA A 404 -23.02 -3.90 -21.37
N SER A 405 -23.75 -4.35 -20.34
CA SER A 405 -25.22 -4.41 -20.34
C SER A 405 -25.90 -3.18 -19.70
N VAL A 406 -25.13 -2.15 -19.34
CA VAL A 406 -25.62 -0.98 -18.62
C VAL A 406 -25.67 0.23 -19.54
N GLU A 407 -26.80 0.92 -19.55
CA GLU A 407 -27.01 2.14 -20.34
C GLU A 407 -26.77 3.37 -19.45
N ASN A 408 -25.50 3.63 -19.14
CA ASN A 408 -25.11 4.79 -18.35
C ASN A 408 -23.84 5.43 -18.90
N TRP A 409 -23.66 6.71 -18.60
CA TRP A 409 -22.43 7.46 -18.86
C TRP A 409 -21.71 7.73 -17.55
N PHE A 410 -20.38 7.81 -17.63
CA PHE A 410 -19.52 8.16 -16.52
C PHE A 410 -18.75 9.42 -16.84
N ASP A 411 -18.70 10.32 -15.85
CA ASP A 411 -17.72 11.39 -15.81
C ASP A 411 -16.49 10.82 -15.10
N LEU A 412 -15.43 10.56 -15.87
CA LEU A 412 -14.26 9.87 -15.34
C LEU A 412 -13.52 10.75 -14.33
N PRO A 413 -13.22 10.23 -13.13
CA PRO A 413 -12.37 10.94 -12.20
C PRO A 413 -10.99 11.22 -12.80
N LYS A 414 -10.37 12.32 -12.38
CA LYS A 414 -9.09 12.82 -12.91
C LYS A 414 -8.01 11.74 -13.12
N PRO A 415 -7.79 10.77 -12.20
CA PRO A 415 -6.79 9.72 -12.41
C PRO A 415 -7.01 8.82 -13.63
N PHE A 416 -8.24 8.73 -14.14
CA PHE A 416 -8.62 7.85 -15.25
C PHE A 416 -8.71 8.58 -16.59
N GLN A 417 -8.94 9.90 -16.60
CA GLN A 417 -9.21 10.66 -17.83
C GLN A 417 -8.10 10.51 -18.88
N ALA A 418 -6.84 10.71 -18.47
CA ALA A 418 -5.69 10.58 -19.38
C ALA A 418 -5.45 9.14 -19.84
N ALA A 419 -5.83 8.14 -19.03
CA ALA A 419 -5.67 6.73 -19.36
C ALA A 419 -6.72 6.27 -20.38
N PHE A 420 -7.97 6.73 -20.23
CA PHE A 420 -9.04 6.49 -21.20
C PHE A 420 -9.07 7.49 -22.36
N GLY A 421 -8.29 8.57 -22.30
CA GLY A 421 -8.23 9.61 -23.33
C GLY A 421 -9.52 10.41 -23.50
N SER A 422 -10.36 10.48 -22.46
CA SER A 422 -11.62 11.22 -22.44
C SER A 422 -12.00 11.60 -21.01
N GLU A 423 -12.71 12.71 -20.85
CA GLU A 423 -13.32 13.10 -19.58
C GLU A 423 -14.59 12.31 -19.29
N THR A 424 -15.28 11.82 -20.33
CA THR A 424 -16.51 11.06 -20.22
C THR A 424 -16.45 9.76 -21.02
N ILE A 425 -17.16 8.73 -20.56
CA ILE A 425 -17.23 7.44 -21.25
C ILE A 425 -18.56 6.74 -20.96
N CYS A 426 -19.15 6.08 -21.96
CA CYS A 426 -20.32 5.23 -21.71
C CYS A 426 -19.90 3.87 -21.14
N ALA A 427 -20.76 3.28 -20.31
CA ALA A 427 -20.51 2.01 -19.63
C ALA A 427 -20.06 0.86 -20.57
N PRO A 428 -20.67 0.65 -21.76
CA PRO A 428 -20.18 -0.38 -22.70
C PRO A 428 -18.80 -0.10 -23.29
N SER A 429 -18.45 1.18 -23.49
CA SER A 429 -17.10 1.55 -23.95
C SER A 429 -16.07 1.36 -22.85
N PHE A 430 -16.43 1.65 -21.59
CA PHE A 430 -15.57 1.35 -20.45
C PHE A 430 -15.31 -0.15 -20.33
N ALA A 431 -16.37 -0.96 -20.39
CA ALA A 431 -16.30 -2.42 -20.30
C ALA A 431 -15.40 -3.05 -21.37
N SER A 432 -15.46 -2.55 -22.61
CA SER A 432 -14.63 -3.08 -23.70
C SER A 432 -13.17 -2.63 -23.63
N ARG A 433 -12.87 -1.49 -22.99
CA ARG A 433 -11.56 -0.84 -23.06
C ARG A 433 -10.70 -0.99 -21.81
N TRP A 434 -11.28 -1.19 -20.63
CA TRP A 434 -10.53 -1.10 -19.35
C TRP A 434 -9.31 -2.03 -19.29
N ARG A 435 -9.38 -3.25 -19.85
CA ARG A 435 -8.22 -4.17 -19.89
C ARG A 435 -7.06 -3.66 -20.75
N ALA A 436 -7.38 -3.07 -21.90
CA ALA A 436 -6.38 -2.46 -22.77
C ALA A 436 -5.71 -1.29 -22.03
N VAL A 437 -6.50 -0.45 -21.35
CA VAL A 437 -5.99 0.63 -20.50
C VAL A 437 -5.07 0.10 -19.40
N VAL A 438 -5.46 -0.96 -18.70
CA VAL A 438 -4.60 -1.59 -17.67
C VAL A 438 -3.25 -2.02 -18.27
N GLY A 439 -3.25 -2.67 -19.44
CA GLY A 439 -2.03 -3.07 -20.13
C GLY A 439 -1.15 -1.89 -20.57
N GLU A 440 -1.77 -0.86 -21.16
CA GLU A 440 -1.09 0.37 -21.58
C GLU A 440 -0.47 1.11 -20.38
N GLN A 441 -1.17 1.20 -19.26
CA GLN A 441 -0.67 1.87 -18.05
C GLN A 441 0.45 1.07 -17.37
N LYS A 442 0.39 -0.27 -17.35
CA LYS A 442 1.50 -1.12 -16.89
C LYS A 442 2.75 -0.89 -17.75
N SER A 443 2.60 -0.90 -19.07
CA SER A 443 3.70 -0.62 -20.00
C SER A 443 4.26 0.80 -19.82
N ARG A 444 3.41 1.79 -19.56
CA ARG A 444 3.84 3.17 -19.27
C ARG A 444 4.73 3.25 -18.02
N ILE A 445 4.38 2.54 -16.94
CA ILE A 445 5.20 2.49 -15.72
C ILE A 445 6.58 1.88 -16.03
N GLU A 446 6.63 0.81 -16.82
CA GLU A 446 7.88 0.18 -17.24
C GLU A 446 8.75 1.12 -18.09
N GLN A 447 8.15 1.81 -19.07
CA GLN A 447 8.83 2.81 -19.91
C GLN A 447 9.43 3.94 -19.06
N LEU A 448 8.66 4.48 -18.11
CA LEU A 448 9.13 5.53 -17.19
C LEU A 448 10.32 5.04 -16.36
N GLY A 449 10.29 3.78 -15.91
CA GLY A 449 11.37 3.13 -15.15
C GLY A 449 12.66 2.92 -15.94
N GLN A 450 12.61 2.89 -17.27
CA GLN A 450 13.80 2.78 -18.13
C GLN A 450 14.51 4.13 -18.35
N ILE A 451 13.79 5.25 -18.23
CA ILE A 451 14.34 6.60 -18.45
C ILE A 451 15.19 7.02 -17.24
N ARG A 452 16.49 7.23 -17.43
CA ARG A 452 17.41 7.57 -16.33
C ARG A 452 17.89 9.03 -16.37
N LYS A 453 17.95 9.66 -17.55
CA LYS A 453 18.46 11.02 -17.71
C LYS A 453 17.31 12.06 -17.78
N PRO A 454 17.50 13.29 -17.26
CA PRO A 454 16.44 14.30 -17.31
C PRO A 454 16.08 14.73 -18.73
N GLY A 455 17.06 14.83 -19.64
CA GLY A 455 16.79 15.14 -21.05
C GLY A 455 15.91 14.09 -21.73
N GLU A 456 16.18 12.80 -21.48
CA GLU A 456 15.35 11.69 -21.98
C GLU A 456 13.91 11.78 -21.44
N LEU A 457 13.74 12.18 -20.17
CA LEU A 457 12.42 12.40 -19.59
C LEU A 457 11.69 13.57 -20.26
N LEU A 458 12.37 14.69 -20.51
CA LEU A 458 11.78 15.84 -21.20
C LEU A 458 11.36 15.50 -22.63
N CYS A 459 12.20 14.80 -23.39
CA CYS A 459 11.83 14.31 -24.73
C CYS A 459 10.62 13.36 -24.66
N TYR A 460 10.57 12.49 -23.65
CA TYR A 460 9.42 11.61 -23.45
C TYR A 460 8.13 12.42 -23.13
N LEU A 461 8.23 13.44 -22.27
CA LEU A 461 7.10 14.31 -21.92
C LEU A 461 6.63 15.14 -23.12
N ASP A 462 7.53 15.66 -23.93
CA ASP A 462 7.21 16.34 -25.19
C ASP A 462 6.43 15.42 -26.14
N GLN A 463 6.91 14.19 -26.37
CA GLN A 463 6.24 13.23 -27.26
C GLN A 463 4.88 12.75 -26.75
N LYS A 464 4.72 12.59 -25.43
CA LYS A 464 3.51 11.97 -24.85
C LYS A 464 2.47 12.97 -24.35
N VAL A 465 2.90 14.15 -23.90
CA VAL A 465 2.03 15.18 -23.34
C VAL A 465 1.97 16.40 -24.27
N GLY A 466 3.10 16.78 -24.85
CA GLY A 466 3.21 17.93 -25.76
C GLY A 466 2.99 19.27 -25.07
N GLY A 467 2.71 20.30 -25.88
CA GLY A 467 2.41 21.66 -25.41
C GLY A 467 3.59 22.30 -24.69
N ALA A 468 3.39 22.67 -23.42
CA ALA A 468 4.40 23.33 -22.60
C ALA A 468 5.71 22.52 -22.46
N TRP A 469 5.63 21.19 -22.51
CA TRP A 469 6.81 20.32 -22.43
C TRP A 469 7.72 20.42 -23.64
N SER A 470 7.18 20.77 -24.82
CA SER A 470 7.99 21.01 -26.02
C SER A 470 8.88 22.23 -25.84
N LEU A 471 8.31 23.31 -25.30
CA LEU A 471 9.04 24.53 -24.99
C LEU A 471 10.10 24.28 -23.91
N GLN A 472 9.76 23.51 -22.87
CA GLN A 472 10.71 23.19 -21.80
C GLN A 472 11.84 22.26 -22.25
N ALA A 473 11.57 21.31 -23.17
CA ALA A 473 12.61 20.48 -23.76
C ALA A 473 13.60 21.32 -24.58
N GLN A 474 13.10 22.22 -25.43
CA GLN A 474 13.92 23.15 -26.21
C GLN A 474 14.72 24.10 -25.30
N GLU A 475 14.07 24.66 -24.25
CA GLU A 475 14.72 25.51 -23.26
C GLU A 475 15.84 24.74 -22.52
N TYR A 476 15.60 23.48 -22.15
CA TYR A 476 16.59 22.65 -21.48
C TYR A 476 17.80 22.37 -22.38
N GLU A 477 17.58 22.08 -23.67
CA GLU A 477 18.66 21.89 -24.64
C GLU A 477 19.48 23.18 -24.84
N ALA A 478 18.82 24.33 -24.96
CA ALA A 478 19.50 25.63 -25.06
C ALA A 478 20.34 25.94 -23.81
N ILE A 479 19.79 25.69 -22.62
CA ILE A 479 20.50 25.81 -21.35
C ILE A 479 21.70 24.86 -21.31
N HIS A 480 21.53 23.62 -21.77
CA HIS A 480 22.62 22.64 -21.83
C HIS A 480 23.75 23.11 -22.74
N GLY A 481 23.43 23.68 -23.91
CA GLY A 481 24.39 24.30 -24.81
C GLY A 481 25.16 25.44 -24.15
N GLN A 482 24.46 26.39 -23.53
CA GLN A 482 25.09 27.52 -22.81
C GLN A 482 26.02 27.06 -21.68
N LEU A 483 25.60 26.06 -20.89
CA LEU A 483 26.44 25.50 -19.83
C LEU A 483 27.66 24.76 -20.38
N SER A 484 27.53 24.10 -21.53
CA SER A 484 28.65 23.43 -22.20
C SER A 484 29.69 24.45 -22.68
N GLU A 485 29.25 25.55 -23.31
CA GLU A 485 30.14 26.65 -23.73
C GLU A 485 30.87 27.28 -22.55
N LEU A 486 30.14 27.62 -21.47
CA LEU A 486 30.74 28.18 -20.25
C LEU A 486 31.71 27.20 -19.58
N SER A 487 31.41 25.90 -19.60
CA SER A 487 32.30 24.87 -19.07
C SER A 487 33.59 24.75 -19.90
N GLN A 488 33.49 24.83 -21.23
CA GLN A 488 34.66 24.85 -22.12
C GLN A 488 35.51 26.10 -21.92
N GLU A 489 34.91 27.27 -21.70
CA GLU A 489 35.63 28.49 -21.38
C GLU A 489 36.41 28.35 -20.05
N ILE A 490 35.73 27.87 -19.00
CA ILE A 490 36.36 27.62 -17.70
C ILE A 490 37.51 26.62 -17.82
N GLU A 491 37.34 25.54 -18.57
CA GLU A 491 38.39 24.54 -18.76
C GLU A 491 39.58 25.10 -19.56
N SER A 492 39.32 25.93 -20.58
CA SER A 492 40.36 26.66 -21.31
C SER A 492 41.16 27.60 -20.40
N LEU A 493 40.49 28.31 -19.48
CA LEU A 493 41.15 29.16 -18.49
C LEU A 493 42.01 28.33 -17.51
N LYS A 494 41.50 27.18 -17.05
CA LYS A 494 42.26 26.26 -16.19
C LYS A 494 43.50 25.71 -16.91
N GLU A 495 43.37 25.34 -18.18
CA GLU A 495 44.48 24.83 -18.98
C GLU A 495 45.57 25.87 -19.20
N LYS A 496 45.19 27.11 -19.53
CA LYS A 496 46.13 28.23 -19.66
C LYS A 496 46.86 28.49 -18.34
N ARG A 497 46.13 28.50 -17.22
CA ARG A 497 46.73 28.69 -15.90
C ARG A 497 47.70 27.55 -15.56
N ARG A 498 47.34 26.30 -15.86
CA ARG A 498 48.20 25.12 -15.67
C ARG A 498 49.49 25.25 -16.49
N THR A 499 49.38 25.70 -17.73
CA THR A 499 50.52 25.92 -18.63
C THR A 499 51.46 27.00 -18.09
N LEU A 500 50.93 28.15 -17.68
CA LEU A 500 51.72 29.25 -17.09
C LEU A 500 52.37 28.84 -15.76
N HIS A 501 51.67 28.07 -14.93
CA HIS A 501 52.23 27.57 -13.68
C HIS A 501 53.39 26.58 -13.94
N ASN A 502 53.28 25.74 -14.96
CA ASN A 502 54.37 24.85 -15.38
C ASN A 502 55.56 25.64 -15.95
N ALA A 503 55.32 26.67 -16.77
CA ALA A 503 56.36 27.56 -17.27
C ALA A 503 57.08 28.33 -16.15
N TRP A 504 56.32 28.84 -15.17
CA TRP A 504 56.86 29.51 -13.99
C TRP A 504 57.73 28.58 -13.13
N LYS A 505 57.34 27.30 -13.00
CA LYS A 505 58.16 26.27 -12.33
C LYS A 505 59.45 25.99 -13.11
N ALA A 506 59.37 25.82 -14.43
CA ALA A 506 60.53 25.56 -15.28
C ALA A 506 61.54 26.72 -15.25
N ASP A 507 61.07 27.96 -15.34
CA ASP A 507 61.95 29.13 -15.19
C ASP A 507 62.50 29.27 -13.77
N GLY A 508 61.84 28.70 -12.76
CA GLY A 508 62.41 28.55 -11.43
C GLY A 508 63.56 27.56 -11.33
N GLN A 509 63.54 26.49 -12.12
CA GLN A 509 64.68 25.57 -12.23
C GLN A 509 65.85 26.27 -12.95
N LYS A 510 65.59 26.95 -14.07
CA LYS A 510 66.62 27.73 -14.78
C LYS A 510 67.25 28.82 -13.91
N TRP A 511 66.44 29.50 -13.10
CA TRP A 511 66.94 30.48 -12.14
C TRP A 511 67.97 29.88 -11.18
N GLN A 512 67.68 28.69 -10.64
CA GLN A 512 68.60 27.97 -9.74
C GLN A 512 69.87 27.54 -10.48
N GLU A 513 69.76 27.08 -11.72
CA GLU A 513 70.90 26.71 -12.57
C GLU A 513 71.82 27.91 -12.85
N ILE A 514 71.27 29.04 -13.28
CA ILE A 514 72.04 30.27 -13.57
C ILE A 514 72.68 30.82 -12.29
N GLN A 515 71.99 30.78 -11.14
CA GLN A 515 72.59 31.16 -9.87
C GLN A 515 73.74 30.24 -9.47
N ARG A 516 73.62 28.93 -9.73
CA ARG A 516 74.71 27.97 -9.50
C ARG A 516 75.90 28.26 -10.40
N GLU A 517 75.68 28.41 -11.71
CA GLU A 517 76.72 28.76 -12.69
C GLU A 517 77.40 30.09 -12.39
N MET A 518 76.63 31.11 -12.02
CA MET A 518 77.16 32.41 -11.59
C MET A 518 78.00 32.28 -10.31
N GLY A 519 77.60 31.44 -9.37
CA GLY A 519 78.36 31.14 -8.17
C GLY A 519 79.65 30.36 -8.43
N ASP A 520 79.59 29.36 -9.32
CA ASP A 520 80.75 28.58 -9.78
C ASP A 520 81.74 29.46 -10.53
N HIS A 521 81.25 30.30 -11.45
CA HIS A 521 82.05 31.30 -12.18
C HIS A 521 82.73 32.28 -11.23
N PHE A 522 81.99 32.84 -10.26
CA PHE A 522 82.55 33.75 -9.26
C PHE A 522 83.70 33.12 -8.48
N ARG A 523 83.49 31.89 -7.95
CA ARG A 523 84.52 31.15 -7.22
C ARG A 523 85.73 30.82 -8.11
N ALA A 524 85.48 30.46 -9.36
CA ALA A 524 86.52 30.02 -10.28
C ALA A 524 87.33 31.16 -10.91
N LYS A 525 86.75 32.36 -11.08
CA LYS A 525 87.32 33.40 -11.94
C LYS A 525 87.46 34.78 -11.30
N ILE A 526 86.73 35.08 -10.23
CA ILE A 526 86.66 36.45 -9.66
C ILE A 526 87.09 36.50 -8.19
N PHE A 527 86.60 35.59 -7.35
CA PHE A 527 86.90 35.59 -5.92
C PHE A 527 88.39 35.34 -5.67
N GLU A 528 89.04 36.26 -4.95
CA GLU A 528 90.48 36.25 -4.65
C GLU A 528 91.39 36.21 -5.90
N LYS A 529 90.90 36.71 -7.03
CA LYS A 529 91.62 36.79 -8.31
C LYS A 529 91.56 38.21 -8.88
N THR A 530 92.38 38.49 -9.91
CA THR A 530 92.36 39.74 -10.68
C THR A 530 91.65 39.50 -12.02
N PRO A 531 90.31 39.61 -12.09
CA PRO A 531 89.56 39.30 -13.30
C PRO A 531 89.85 40.31 -14.40
N ASP A 532 89.90 39.84 -15.64
CA ASP A 532 89.91 40.72 -16.82
C ASP A 532 88.50 41.24 -17.12
N GLN A 533 88.41 42.16 -18.09
CA GLN A 533 87.13 42.77 -18.48
C GLN A 533 86.12 41.73 -18.99
N ALA A 534 86.58 40.65 -19.63
CA ALA A 534 85.71 39.62 -20.17
C ALA A 534 85.03 38.80 -19.06
N GLU A 535 85.72 38.51 -17.97
CA GLU A 535 85.13 37.81 -16.82
C GLU A 535 84.13 38.69 -16.04
N LEU A 536 84.37 40.00 -15.98
CA LEU A 536 83.41 40.98 -15.44
C LEU A 536 82.16 41.11 -16.32
N ASP A 537 82.33 41.13 -17.64
CA ASP A 537 81.23 41.15 -18.61
C ASP A 537 80.40 39.85 -18.56
N CYS A 538 81.05 38.70 -18.35
CA CYS A 538 80.38 37.42 -18.14
C CYS A 538 79.45 37.45 -16.90
N ARG A 539 79.93 38.01 -15.78
CA ARG A 539 79.13 38.19 -14.56
C ARG A 539 77.98 39.19 -14.76
N ALA A 540 78.22 40.27 -15.48
CA ALA A 540 77.15 41.20 -15.88
C ALA A 540 76.10 40.48 -16.75
N GLY A 541 76.52 39.57 -17.62
CA GLY A 541 75.67 38.68 -18.41
C GLY A 541 74.76 37.81 -17.55
N PHE A 542 75.27 37.11 -16.53
CA PHE A 542 74.45 36.34 -15.59
C PHE A 542 73.44 37.21 -14.84
N THR A 543 73.86 38.39 -14.41
CA THR A 543 72.99 39.35 -13.70
C THR A 543 71.85 39.82 -14.60
N ALA A 544 72.14 40.13 -15.87
CA ALA A 544 71.15 40.49 -16.87
C ALA A 544 70.18 39.34 -17.19
N GLN A 545 70.67 38.09 -17.24
CA GLN A 545 69.83 36.91 -17.43
C GLN A 545 68.89 36.66 -16.25
N LEU A 546 69.38 36.80 -15.00
CA LEU A 546 68.54 36.71 -13.81
C LEU A 546 67.49 37.83 -13.79
N GLU A 547 67.85 39.08 -14.05
CA GLU A 547 66.85 40.17 -14.11
C GLU A 547 65.79 39.95 -15.20
N ARG A 548 66.17 39.37 -16.35
CA ARG A 548 65.20 38.98 -17.39
C ARG A 548 64.24 37.88 -16.90
N LEU A 549 64.76 36.83 -16.27
CA LEU A 549 63.94 35.75 -15.70
C LEU A 549 63.05 36.24 -14.55
N ARG A 550 63.52 37.18 -13.74
CA ARG A 550 62.73 37.78 -12.65
C ARG A 550 61.48 38.44 -13.20
N LYS A 551 61.66 39.34 -14.18
CA LYS A 551 60.55 40.03 -14.85
C LYS A 551 59.59 39.05 -15.51
N GLN A 552 60.11 38.00 -16.14
CA GLN A 552 59.31 36.95 -16.77
C GLN A 552 58.48 36.14 -15.76
N ARG A 553 59.06 35.79 -14.61
CA ARG A 553 58.36 35.08 -13.54
C ARG A 553 57.33 35.95 -12.81
N GLU A 554 57.62 37.23 -12.60
CA GLU A 554 56.64 38.21 -12.07
C GLU A 554 55.46 38.36 -13.04
N ALA A 555 55.72 38.41 -14.36
CA ALA A 555 54.67 38.43 -15.38
C ALA A 555 53.78 37.18 -15.33
N TYR A 556 54.36 35.98 -15.18
CA TYR A 556 53.58 34.75 -15.04
C TYR A 556 52.67 34.76 -13.81
N LEU A 557 53.15 35.22 -12.66
CA LEU A 557 52.33 35.28 -11.44
C LEU A 557 51.16 36.26 -11.59
N HIS A 558 51.40 37.42 -12.22
CA HIS A 558 50.36 38.39 -12.52
C HIS A 558 49.28 37.79 -13.45
N GLU A 559 49.70 37.12 -14.52
CA GLU A 559 48.79 36.50 -15.47
C GLU A 559 48.01 35.32 -14.88
N ILE A 560 48.64 34.50 -14.02
CA ILE A 560 47.98 33.43 -13.27
C ILE A 560 46.90 33.99 -12.35
N ALA A 561 47.18 35.08 -11.63
CA ALA A 561 46.21 35.73 -10.75
C ALA A 561 45.01 36.28 -11.54
N MET A 562 45.28 36.98 -12.65
CA MET A 562 44.24 37.49 -13.57
C MET A 562 43.35 36.36 -14.12
N LEU A 563 43.94 35.24 -14.57
CA LEU A 563 43.17 34.09 -15.04
C LEU A 563 42.34 33.45 -13.91
N GLY A 564 42.86 33.39 -12.69
CA GLY A 564 42.13 32.89 -11.53
C GLY A 564 40.96 33.78 -11.08
N GLU A 565 41.05 35.09 -11.26
CA GLU A 565 39.92 36.01 -11.08
C GLU A 565 38.88 35.84 -12.18
N ARG A 566 39.30 35.71 -13.45
CA ARG A 566 38.38 35.47 -14.58
C ARG A 566 37.64 34.15 -14.45
N GLU A 567 38.30 33.07 -14.02
CA GLU A 567 37.65 31.78 -13.73
C GLU A 567 36.57 31.93 -12.65
N ARG A 568 36.91 32.58 -11.52
CA ARG A 568 35.96 32.81 -10.42
C ARG A 568 34.78 33.66 -10.88
N ALA A 569 35.04 34.76 -11.59
CA ALA A 569 34.01 35.64 -12.14
C ALA A 569 33.08 34.90 -13.11
N ALA A 570 33.61 34.05 -13.98
CA ALA A 570 32.79 33.22 -14.88
C ALA A 570 31.90 32.24 -14.10
N SER A 571 32.47 31.52 -13.13
CA SER A 571 31.76 30.52 -12.31
C SER A 571 30.72 31.09 -11.33
N GLN A 572 30.88 32.36 -10.94
CA GLN A 572 29.98 33.06 -10.02
C GLN A 572 29.13 34.12 -10.73
N SER A 573 29.19 34.18 -12.06
CA SER A 573 28.40 35.13 -12.83
C SER A 573 26.91 34.92 -12.55
N GLU A 574 26.17 36.02 -12.46
CA GLU A 574 24.72 35.97 -12.23
C GLU A 574 24.01 35.16 -13.33
N THR A 575 24.50 35.25 -14.57
CA THR A 575 24.04 34.45 -15.70
C THR A 575 24.24 32.95 -15.46
N PHE A 576 25.43 32.52 -15.04
CA PHE A 576 25.71 31.10 -14.76
C PHE A 576 24.81 30.55 -13.64
N LEU A 577 24.64 31.30 -12.56
CA LEU A 577 23.76 30.91 -11.45
C LEU A 577 22.29 30.83 -11.86
N LYS A 578 21.81 31.80 -12.66
CA LYS A 578 20.44 31.80 -13.21
C LYS A 578 20.17 30.60 -14.11
N VAL A 579 21.10 30.31 -15.03
CA VAL A 579 20.99 29.18 -15.95
C VAL A 579 20.97 27.84 -15.19
N HIS A 580 21.85 27.67 -14.19
CA HIS A 580 21.84 26.48 -13.33
C HIS A 580 20.55 26.35 -12.52
N LYS A 581 20.03 27.46 -11.98
CA LYS A 581 18.76 27.48 -11.24
C LYS A 581 17.61 27.06 -12.14
N ARG A 582 17.49 27.67 -13.33
CA ARG A 582 16.43 27.36 -14.29
C ARG A 582 16.47 25.91 -14.75
N ARG A 583 17.66 25.37 -15.02
CA ARG A 583 17.85 23.93 -15.30
C ARG A 583 17.26 23.06 -14.20
N ARG A 584 17.56 23.37 -12.93
CA ARG A 584 17.08 22.59 -11.78
C ARG A 584 15.57 22.68 -11.63
N GLU A 585 14.97 23.84 -11.93
CA GLU A 585 13.51 24.02 -11.93
C GLU A 585 12.84 23.13 -12.99
N ILE A 586 13.31 23.12 -14.23
CA ILE A 586 12.78 22.26 -15.30
C ILE A 586 12.93 20.77 -14.95
N GLU A 587 14.08 20.38 -14.39
CA GLU A 587 14.30 19.00 -13.92
C GLU A 587 13.35 18.64 -12.76
N MET A 588 13.00 19.59 -11.90
CA MET A 588 12.08 19.36 -10.80
C MET A 588 10.64 19.22 -11.30
N GLU A 589 10.20 20.13 -12.17
CA GLU A 589 8.87 20.10 -12.77
C GLU A 589 8.63 18.79 -13.54
N SER A 590 9.62 18.34 -14.31
CA SER A 590 9.53 17.05 -15.03
C SER A 590 9.45 15.85 -14.09
N GLU A 591 10.16 15.84 -12.95
CA GLU A 591 10.05 14.77 -11.95
C GLU A 591 8.69 14.79 -11.22
N PHE A 592 8.11 15.96 -10.93
CA PHE A 592 6.74 16.05 -10.42
C PHE A 592 5.71 15.55 -11.44
N LYS A 593 5.91 15.83 -12.74
CA LYS A 593 5.04 15.29 -13.78
C LYS A 593 5.17 13.78 -13.89
N ARG A 594 6.40 13.24 -13.84
CA ARG A 594 6.65 11.79 -13.76
C ARG A 594 5.93 11.16 -12.57
N LEU A 595 5.99 11.78 -11.39
CA LEU A 595 5.27 11.32 -10.20
C LEU A 595 3.76 11.19 -10.46
N SER A 596 3.12 12.25 -11.00
CA SER A 596 1.69 12.23 -11.34
C SER A 596 1.38 11.13 -12.36
N MET A 597 2.23 10.95 -13.39
CA MET A 597 2.04 9.90 -14.38
C MET A 597 2.15 8.48 -13.79
N ILE A 598 3.11 8.23 -12.89
CA ILE A 598 3.25 6.93 -12.22
C ILE A 598 2.02 6.67 -11.34
N ARG A 599 1.58 7.68 -10.59
CA ARG A 599 0.40 7.60 -9.73
C ARG A 599 -0.85 7.27 -10.53
N GLU A 600 -1.16 8.05 -11.55
CA GLU A 600 -2.32 7.87 -12.43
C GLU A 600 -2.30 6.50 -13.10
N ALA A 601 -1.13 6.09 -13.62
CA ALA A 601 -0.96 4.77 -14.25
C ALA A 601 -1.17 3.63 -13.25
N THR A 602 -0.75 3.76 -11.99
CA THR A 602 -0.92 2.73 -10.96
C THR A 602 -2.40 2.60 -10.56
N ILE A 603 -3.10 3.72 -10.38
CA ILE A 603 -4.54 3.75 -10.09
C ILE A 603 -5.33 3.15 -11.28
N SER A 604 -5.04 3.58 -12.50
CA SER A 604 -5.70 3.12 -13.73
C SER A 604 -5.26 1.73 -14.21
N SER A 605 -4.37 1.05 -13.47
CA SER A 605 -4.02 -0.35 -13.72
C SER A 605 -4.40 -1.24 -12.54
N ARG A 606 -3.52 -1.34 -11.54
CA ARG A 606 -3.71 -2.17 -10.35
C ARG A 606 -4.95 -1.74 -9.55
N GLY A 607 -5.22 -0.43 -9.47
CA GLY A 607 -6.42 0.08 -8.82
C GLY A 607 -7.70 -0.45 -9.46
N LEU A 608 -7.82 -0.37 -10.80
CA LEU A 608 -8.96 -0.95 -11.53
C LEU A 608 -9.05 -2.47 -11.36
N GLU A 609 -7.93 -3.20 -11.39
CA GLU A 609 -7.93 -4.66 -11.16
C GLU A 609 -8.37 -5.04 -9.75
N SER A 610 -8.00 -4.24 -8.74
CA SER A 610 -8.43 -4.43 -7.35
C SER A 610 -9.93 -4.14 -7.19
N ALA A 611 -10.39 -2.99 -7.71
CA ALA A 611 -11.80 -2.59 -7.66
C ALA A 611 -12.70 -3.56 -8.46
N ASN A 612 -12.21 -4.16 -9.55
CA ASN A 612 -12.94 -5.20 -10.29
C ASN A 612 -13.21 -6.44 -9.42
N ARG A 613 -12.24 -6.83 -8.59
CA ARG A 613 -12.31 -8.03 -7.75
C ARG A 613 -13.14 -7.82 -6.50
N ARG A 614 -13.10 -6.61 -5.92
CA ARG A 614 -13.74 -6.26 -4.66
C ARG A 614 -14.52 -4.94 -4.78
N PRO A 615 -15.63 -4.90 -5.54
CA PRO A 615 -16.39 -3.66 -5.70
C PRO A 615 -17.24 -3.37 -4.46
N SER A 616 -17.45 -2.10 -4.10
CA SER A 616 -18.44 -1.76 -3.07
C SER A 616 -19.84 -2.06 -3.57
N ALA A 617 -20.63 -2.71 -2.73
CA ALA A 617 -21.93 -3.19 -3.12
C ALA A 617 -22.92 -2.06 -3.48
N TRP A 618 -22.81 -0.88 -2.84
CA TRP A 618 -23.66 0.27 -3.17
C TRP A 618 -23.37 0.90 -4.53
N TRP A 619 -22.25 0.60 -5.20
CA TRP A 619 -22.01 1.08 -6.57
C TRP A 619 -23.10 0.59 -7.51
N ILE A 620 -23.56 -0.64 -7.28
CA ILE A 620 -24.48 -1.33 -8.17
C ILE A 620 -25.84 -0.61 -8.26
N PRO A 621 -26.56 -0.35 -7.16
CA PRO A 621 -27.82 0.38 -7.21
C PRO A 621 -27.65 1.86 -7.61
N LEU A 622 -26.48 2.49 -7.41
CA LEU A 622 -26.23 3.85 -7.89
C LEU A 622 -26.10 3.92 -9.42
N VAL A 623 -25.34 2.99 -10.01
CA VAL A 623 -25.03 2.99 -11.44
C VAL A 623 -26.14 2.35 -12.28
N SER A 624 -26.78 1.30 -11.77
CA SER A 624 -27.82 0.53 -12.46
C SER A 624 -28.98 0.22 -11.49
N PRO A 625 -29.83 1.21 -11.16
CA PRO A 625 -30.94 1.03 -10.21
C PRO A 625 -31.99 -0.02 -10.64
N ASP A 626 -31.98 -0.44 -11.90
CA ASP A 626 -32.84 -1.49 -12.48
C ASP A 626 -32.27 -2.92 -12.29
N GLY A 627 -31.12 -3.03 -11.62
CA GLY A 627 -30.45 -4.29 -11.32
C GLY A 627 -29.80 -4.98 -12.53
N ARG A 628 -29.77 -4.35 -13.72
CA ARG A 628 -29.15 -4.96 -14.91
C ARG A 628 -27.68 -5.30 -14.68
N TRP A 629 -26.94 -4.38 -14.07
CA TRP A 629 -25.52 -4.61 -13.77
C TRP A 629 -25.32 -5.78 -12.79
N PHE A 630 -26.08 -5.82 -11.69
CA PHE A 630 -26.00 -6.90 -10.71
C PHE A 630 -26.29 -8.27 -11.31
N ARG A 631 -27.37 -8.39 -12.09
CA ARG A 631 -27.73 -9.63 -12.78
C ARG A 631 -26.59 -10.09 -13.68
N ARG A 632 -26.01 -9.17 -14.46
CA ARG A 632 -24.89 -9.50 -15.35
C ARG A 632 -23.63 -9.92 -14.59
N ILE A 633 -23.30 -9.27 -13.47
CA ILE A 633 -22.19 -9.67 -12.59
C ILE A 633 -22.41 -11.10 -12.09
N THR A 634 -23.63 -11.41 -11.63
CA THR A 634 -23.97 -12.73 -11.08
C THR A 634 -23.93 -13.82 -12.16
N GLU A 635 -24.46 -13.54 -13.35
CA GLU A 635 -24.43 -14.46 -14.50
C GLU A 635 -23.01 -14.76 -15.01
N THR A 636 -22.13 -13.76 -14.98
CA THR A 636 -20.75 -13.88 -15.47
C THR A 636 -19.72 -14.21 -14.38
N ALA A 637 -20.16 -14.27 -13.13
CA ALA A 637 -19.31 -14.67 -12.01
C ALA A 637 -18.82 -16.11 -12.22
N THR A 638 -17.51 -16.28 -12.02
CA THR A 638 -16.87 -17.59 -12.09
C THR A 638 -16.41 -18.01 -10.71
N CYS A 639 -16.50 -19.30 -10.44
CA CYS A 639 -16.20 -19.90 -9.16
C CYS A 639 -15.27 -21.09 -9.30
N TYR A 640 -14.48 -21.37 -8.27
CA TYR A 640 -13.75 -22.63 -8.16
C TYR A 640 -13.62 -23.07 -6.70
N TRP A 641 -13.48 -24.38 -6.50
CA TRP A 641 -13.24 -24.96 -5.18
C TRP A 641 -11.73 -24.98 -4.90
N GLU A 642 -11.30 -24.24 -3.88
CA GLU A 642 -9.94 -24.32 -3.37
C GLU A 642 -9.86 -25.48 -2.35
N PRO A 643 -9.10 -26.55 -2.64
CA PRO A 643 -8.98 -27.68 -1.74
C PRO A 643 -8.17 -27.30 -0.49
N MET A 644 -8.61 -27.79 0.67
CA MET A 644 -7.98 -27.51 1.97
C MET A 644 -7.03 -28.60 2.46
N ILE A 645 -6.82 -29.66 1.66
CA ILE A 645 -5.92 -30.78 1.91
C ILE A 645 -5.04 -30.98 0.67
#